data_AF-A0A1H6EK52-F1
#
_entry.id   AF-A0A1H6EK52-F1
#
_cell.length_a   1.000
_cell.length_b   1.000
_cell.length_c   1.000
_cell.angle_alpha   90.00
_cell.angle_beta   90.00
_cell.angle_gamma   90.00
#
_symmetry.space_group_name_H-M   'P 1'
#
loop_
_entity.id
_entity.type
_entity.pdbx_description
1 polymer ?
#
loop_
_entity_poly.entity_id
_entity_poly.type
_entity_poly.pdbx_seq_one_letter_code
_entity_poly.pdbx_strand_id
1 'polypeptide(L)'
;MPGEPCKPHRPPGSTEPPERPPEPSQQPPKPPKPPGWPGPPGRPEPAEPPEPPRRLDALAYPSPTTSRFVLLLAALLSAGAFAGGWLHDRVHPGWPALILRCESEADRRAAVLTPEERRALAPGGPAVNPAYELVLARQVLAARCRASLEQRRAVYGLAGAVGAGVAGVALLVLAPVVIQRRRRLRPLVPILPEAASRIATLAAEAGLRRPPVALLGTAALRDGYSYGRPGRYRLVLPQAAAVRWRDSTLFDPLVRHELAHIAYGDVTLAWLARSIGYVLAPLLLVPAVIIALSDDRTLLPGYLLRIGLLGLTALLVSSALLRSREHDADLRAARAGGGPETFAGIVGRMRGAGVTWYRRPLAYHPSPARRRAVLARPELAVSVTALDGLAAGFLAALIIPQLVSALTWVFSEASRTDLALVVPAVTVGLLLGSSVGLGLWRATLLTRTPTTGPRPDPVTGGTTGETAGGGAGKATDGAAGSAAAGMAGGVAGGVAVGLVVGQVVGLPQTGLEPSWTILVVGWAGFGATVLSAGLGELWADAAPALSRRASWVIALAVNWVLFGVVLWLAGQLELVLDQGGWEVARMWFTSMPGTWPALAAIGALALVSAWGLVVSRRRGVLMPRWLLETGEPSPWPVRPVGGVLGVAMVAGVVSALVCLVFGLVMGPVDTDAARIQRFFTYLWIVAAAVVAAALAAPRRARLLAGPLAGLVGGVGYLAVNGLFGGRLTVAFVLAVLPPPLVIGFVCMVFTALPFRSREPGVRRGAVVQVPAPVRGEAVARIPVPVRGGVAGRLSASVGRVGFGPVRRGARVSKNSVRRVVAALGLGLAATGVVIAAREPLAGGYALPTVVPTPPITPEPAADAKAEAARYVYERVPAYLDRLQEMRSARNAILATPPSADRAVRMRTEAVSQARAMLADAQAYRPEGAETRAAHQEWIAFLRAQHQALDLLATALETGATTSPEAAAKEAEALGHFQRWGSKVTTMAGGG
;
A
#
# COMPACT_ATOMS: atom_id res chain seq x y z
N MET A 1 61.54 9.96 -14.10
CA MET A 1 60.53 9.56 -13.08
C MET A 1 61.07 9.92 -11.71
N PRO A 2 60.29 10.48 -10.77
CA PRO A 2 58.98 11.13 -10.88
C PRO A 2 59.05 12.63 -10.47
N GLY A 3 58.26 13.46 -11.17
CA GLY A 3 58.14 14.90 -10.93
C GLY A 3 56.82 15.25 -10.23
N GLU A 4 56.92 16.16 -9.27
CA GLU A 4 55.83 16.71 -8.45
C GLU A 4 54.84 17.58 -9.24
N PRO A 5 53.61 17.77 -8.72
CA PRO A 5 52.57 18.51 -9.43
C PRO A 5 52.67 20.03 -9.24
N CYS A 6 52.68 20.76 -10.36
CA CYS A 6 52.64 22.22 -10.43
C CYS A 6 51.41 22.83 -9.72
N LYS A 7 51.70 23.77 -8.82
CA LYS A 7 50.74 24.77 -8.32
C LYS A 7 50.47 25.83 -9.40
N PRO A 8 49.23 26.33 -9.56
CA PRO A 8 48.95 27.39 -10.51
C PRO A 8 49.46 28.74 -10.00
N HIS A 9 50.25 29.43 -10.83
CA HIS A 9 50.68 30.80 -10.64
C HIS A 9 49.48 31.76 -10.56
N ARG A 10 49.43 32.56 -9.48
CA ARG A 10 48.66 33.80 -9.40
C ARG A 10 49.41 34.89 -10.16
N PRO A 11 48.74 35.71 -11.00
CA PRO A 11 49.36 36.93 -11.52
C PRO A 11 49.53 37.96 -10.40
N PRO A 12 50.64 38.73 -10.37
CA PRO A 12 50.82 39.81 -9.41
C PRO A 12 50.18 41.10 -9.94
N GLY A 13 49.40 41.78 -9.08
CA GLY A 13 49.00 43.18 -9.32
C GLY A 13 47.50 43.47 -9.19
N SER A 14 47.00 43.55 -7.95
CA SER A 14 45.98 44.53 -7.53
C SER A 14 45.75 44.42 -6.03
N THR A 15 46.60 45.11 -5.26
CA THR A 15 46.32 45.41 -3.85
C THR A 15 45.47 46.68 -3.81
N GLU A 16 44.17 46.54 -3.99
CA GLU A 16 43.20 47.53 -3.50
C GLU A 16 42.10 46.78 -2.73
N PRO A 17 41.80 47.19 -1.49
CA PRO A 17 40.70 46.60 -0.74
C PRO A 17 39.36 46.97 -1.41
N PRO A 18 38.33 46.12 -1.34
CA PRO A 18 37.03 46.44 -1.91
C PRO A 18 36.46 47.68 -1.20
N GLU A 19 36.30 48.76 -1.97
CA GLU A 19 35.56 49.96 -1.57
C GLU A 19 34.21 49.57 -0.98
N ARG A 20 33.92 50.12 0.20
CA ARG A 20 32.58 50.06 0.79
C ARG A 20 31.59 50.69 -0.20
N PRO A 21 30.39 50.12 -0.39
CA PRO A 21 29.35 50.77 -1.18
C PRO A 21 29.05 52.15 -0.59
N PRO A 22 28.85 53.18 -1.44
CA PRO A 22 28.56 54.52 -0.97
C PRO A 22 27.27 54.51 -0.14
N GLU A 23 27.35 55.14 1.02
CA GLU A 23 26.23 55.44 1.89
C GLU A 23 25.15 56.17 1.07
N PRO A 24 23.85 55.81 1.20
CA PRO A 24 22.80 56.43 0.41
C PRO A 24 22.82 57.93 0.67
N SER A 25 23.13 58.69 -0.38
CA SER A 25 23.16 60.14 -0.33
C SER A 25 21.82 60.65 0.20
N GLN A 26 21.91 61.47 1.23
CA GLN A 26 20.78 62.18 1.79
C GLN A 26 20.09 62.94 0.64
N GLN A 27 18.86 62.57 0.33
CA GLN A 27 18.04 63.32 -0.62
C GLN A 27 17.97 64.78 -0.13
N PRO A 28 18.23 65.77 -1.01
CA PRO A 28 18.11 67.16 -0.63
C PRO A 28 16.68 67.44 -0.14
N PRO A 29 16.52 68.29 0.90
CA PRO A 29 15.20 68.61 1.44
C PRO A 29 14.31 69.17 0.33
N LYS A 30 13.13 68.55 0.18
CA LYS A 30 12.08 69.02 -0.75
C LYS A 30 11.80 70.50 -0.45
N PRO A 31 11.85 71.40 -1.45
CA PRO A 31 11.61 72.82 -1.21
C PRO A 31 10.20 73.03 -0.63
N PRO A 32 10.03 73.99 0.30
CA PRO A 32 8.73 74.28 0.88
C PRO A 32 7.75 74.69 -0.21
N LYS A 33 6.58 74.03 -0.21
CA LYS A 33 5.49 74.33 -1.15
C LYS A 33 5.05 75.79 -0.93
N PRO A 34 5.00 76.63 -1.97
CA PRO A 34 4.53 78.01 -1.82
C PRO A 34 3.07 78.02 -1.35
N PRO A 35 2.70 78.88 -0.38
CA PRO A 35 1.34 78.99 0.11
C PRO A 35 0.47 79.71 -0.93
N GLY A 36 -0.66 79.11 -1.33
CA GLY A 36 -1.75 79.86 -1.98
C GLY A 36 -2.31 79.35 -3.31
N TRP A 37 -1.82 78.24 -3.87
CA TRP A 37 -2.43 77.68 -5.09
C TRP A 37 -3.46 76.58 -4.77
N PRO A 38 -4.75 76.74 -5.11
CA PRO A 38 -5.69 75.62 -5.09
C PRO A 38 -5.20 74.57 -6.10
N GLY A 39 -4.76 73.42 -5.59
CA GLY A 39 -4.24 72.35 -6.43
C GLY A 39 -5.31 71.85 -7.40
N PRO A 40 -4.93 71.43 -8.62
CA PRO A 40 -5.84 70.75 -9.53
C PRO A 40 -6.47 69.54 -8.81
N PRO A 41 -7.74 69.20 -9.09
CA PRO A 41 -8.42 68.07 -8.46
C PRO A 41 -7.49 66.86 -8.49
N GLY A 42 -7.14 66.37 -7.29
CA GLY A 42 -6.06 65.42 -7.10
C GLY A 42 -6.22 64.26 -8.08
N ARG A 43 -5.23 64.08 -8.96
CA ARG A 43 -5.10 62.80 -9.68
C ARG A 43 -5.12 61.72 -8.60
N PRO A 44 -6.06 60.75 -8.66
CA PRO A 44 -6.03 59.65 -7.71
C PRO A 44 -4.62 59.07 -7.76
N GLU A 45 -3.99 59.04 -6.58
CA GLU A 45 -2.68 58.43 -6.40
C GLU A 45 -2.73 57.06 -7.08
N PRO A 46 -1.84 56.76 -8.05
CA PRO A 46 -1.91 55.51 -8.77
C PRO A 46 -1.90 54.39 -7.74
N ALA A 47 -3.02 53.65 -7.68
CA ALA A 47 -3.20 52.58 -6.72
C ALA A 47 -1.93 51.72 -6.73
N GLU A 48 -1.35 51.53 -5.55
CA GLU A 48 -0.16 50.72 -5.38
C GLU A 48 -0.38 49.38 -6.10
N PRO A 49 0.51 48.97 -7.01
CA PRO A 49 0.31 47.75 -7.78
C PRO A 49 0.08 46.60 -6.79
N PRO A 50 -0.94 45.75 -7.01
CA PRO A 50 -1.29 44.70 -6.08
C PRO A 50 -0.05 43.83 -5.81
N GLU A 51 0.25 43.59 -4.52
CA GLU A 51 1.36 42.72 -4.13
C GLU A 51 1.29 41.41 -4.92
N PRO A 52 2.40 40.98 -5.54
CA PRO A 52 2.40 39.75 -6.33
C PRO A 52 1.97 38.57 -5.45
N PRO A 53 1.12 37.68 -5.98
CA PRO A 53 0.59 36.58 -5.19
C PRO A 53 1.74 35.68 -4.70
N ARG A 54 1.75 35.42 -3.38
CA ARG A 54 2.74 34.55 -2.75
C ARG A 54 2.67 33.15 -3.37
N ARG A 55 3.76 32.72 -3.99
CA ARG A 55 3.84 31.45 -4.73
C ARG A 55 4.65 30.41 -3.95
N LEU A 56 4.17 29.17 -4.00
CA LEU A 56 4.74 28.04 -3.29
C LEU A 56 5.90 27.42 -4.04
N ASP A 57 6.94 27.06 -3.31
CA ASP A 57 8.01 26.23 -3.85
C ASP A 57 7.58 24.76 -3.89
N ALA A 58 6.93 24.34 -4.99
CA ALA A 58 6.57 22.94 -5.23
C ALA A 58 7.79 21.99 -5.27
N LEU A 59 9.00 22.52 -5.41
CA LEU A 59 10.26 21.77 -5.45
C LEU A 59 10.95 21.72 -4.08
N ALA A 60 10.33 22.25 -3.03
CA ALA A 60 10.81 22.19 -1.65
C ALA A 60 11.02 20.75 -1.15
N TYR A 61 10.22 19.80 -1.63
CA TYR A 61 10.38 18.37 -1.33
C TYR A 61 11.05 17.63 -2.51
N PRO A 62 11.61 16.43 -2.29
CA PRO A 62 12.02 15.56 -3.39
C PRO A 62 10.88 15.43 -4.40
N SER A 63 11.18 15.64 -5.69
CA SER A 63 10.15 15.75 -6.72
C SER A 63 9.51 14.39 -7.02
N PRO A 64 8.27 14.35 -7.57
CA PRO A 64 7.60 13.10 -7.93
C PRO A 64 8.41 12.26 -8.92
N THR A 65 9.26 12.92 -9.70
CA THR A 65 10.20 12.31 -10.64
C THR A 65 11.09 11.28 -9.95
N THR A 66 11.63 11.61 -8.77
CA THR A 66 12.56 10.70 -8.06
C THR A 66 11.86 9.41 -7.64
N SER A 67 10.66 9.51 -7.06
CA SER A 67 9.95 8.31 -6.61
C SER A 67 9.44 7.44 -7.76
N ARG A 68 8.91 8.05 -8.83
CA ARG A 68 8.50 7.28 -10.02
C ARG A 68 9.67 6.61 -10.71
N PHE A 69 10.85 7.22 -10.65
CA PHE A 69 12.07 6.60 -11.15
C PHE A 69 12.47 5.37 -10.30
N VAL A 70 12.36 5.43 -8.97
CA VAL A 70 12.56 4.25 -8.10
C VAL A 70 11.56 3.14 -8.45
N LEU A 71 10.28 3.46 -8.70
CA LEU A 71 9.29 2.48 -9.17
C LEU A 71 9.68 1.85 -10.51
N LEU A 72 10.22 2.64 -11.44
CA LEU A 72 10.65 2.12 -12.74
C LEU A 72 11.87 1.19 -12.63
N LEU A 73 12.81 1.51 -11.75
CA LEU A 73 13.93 0.62 -11.43
C LEU A 73 13.44 -0.67 -10.77
N ALA A 74 12.52 -0.58 -9.82
CA ALA A 74 11.89 -1.74 -9.20
C ALA A 74 11.22 -2.63 -10.25
N ALA A 75 10.49 -2.07 -11.21
CA ALA A 75 9.89 -2.82 -12.32
C ALA A 75 10.95 -3.54 -13.19
N LEU A 76 12.06 -2.87 -13.53
CA LEU A 76 13.16 -3.48 -14.29
C LEU A 76 13.78 -4.66 -13.52
N LEU A 77 14.11 -4.46 -12.25
CA LEU A 77 14.75 -5.48 -11.42
C LEU A 77 13.82 -6.68 -11.19
N SER A 78 12.53 -6.44 -10.95
CA SER A 78 11.52 -7.51 -10.86
C SER A 78 11.39 -8.29 -12.17
N ALA A 79 11.42 -7.62 -13.32
CA ALA A 79 11.39 -8.29 -14.61
C ALA A 79 12.65 -9.15 -14.84
N GLY A 80 13.82 -8.65 -14.43
CA GLY A 80 15.05 -9.42 -14.45
C GLY A 80 15.00 -10.64 -13.53
N ALA A 81 14.53 -10.47 -12.29
CA ALA A 81 14.36 -11.58 -11.34
C ALA A 81 13.38 -12.64 -11.85
N PHE A 82 12.28 -12.19 -12.45
CA PHE A 82 11.30 -13.05 -13.08
C PHE A 82 11.88 -13.85 -14.25
N ALA A 83 12.62 -13.20 -15.16
CA ALA A 83 13.29 -13.87 -16.27
C ALA A 83 14.36 -14.87 -15.78
N GLY A 84 15.08 -14.53 -14.70
CA GLY A 84 16.01 -15.42 -14.01
C GLY A 84 15.32 -16.66 -13.44
N GLY A 85 14.23 -16.47 -12.70
CA GLY A 85 13.42 -17.58 -12.17
C GLY A 85 12.85 -18.48 -13.28
N TRP A 86 12.39 -17.90 -14.39
CA TRP A 86 11.98 -18.68 -15.56
C TRP A 86 13.13 -19.50 -16.16
N LEU A 87 14.33 -18.92 -16.26
CA LEU A 87 15.51 -19.62 -16.76
C LEU A 87 15.88 -20.80 -15.84
N HIS A 88 15.78 -20.61 -14.52
CA HIS A 88 15.96 -21.70 -13.55
C HIS A 88 15.00 -22.86 -13.83
N ASP A 89 13.70 -22.57 -14.00
CA ASP A 89 12.68 -23.60 -14.22
C ASP A 89 12.92 -24.37 -15.54
N ARG A 90 13.50 -23.70 -16.55
CA ARG A 90 13.93 -24.34 -17.80
C ARG A 90 15.16 -25.23 -17.64
N VAL A 91 16.14 -24.82 -16.83
CA VAL A 91 17.37 -25.58 -16.60
C VAL A 91 17.13 -26.75 -15.63
N HIS A 92 16.15 -26.63 -14.74
CA HIS A 92 15.84 -27.61 -13.69
C HIS A 92 14.38 -28.08 -13.71
N PRO A 93 13.91 -28.78 -14.77
CA PRO A 93 12.51 -29.17 -14.90
C PRO A 93 12.00 -30.12 -13.80
N GLY A 94 12.89 -30.88 -13.14
CA GLY A 94 12.55 -31.76 -12.01
C GLY A 94 12.30 -31.04 -10.68
N TRP A 95 12.44 -29.72 -10.64
CA TRP A 95 12.32 -28.91 -9.44
C TRP A 95 11.00 -29.08 -8.66
N PRO A 96 9.81 -29.00 -9.28
CA PRO A 96 8.55 -29.11 -8.54
C PRO A 96 8.42 -30.47 -7.83
N ALA A 97 8.89 -31.55 -8.48
CA ALA A 97 8.90 -32.88 -7.88
C ALA A 97 9.81 -32.96 -6.65
N LEU A 98 10.92 -32.22 -6.62
CA LEU A 98 11.79 -32.14 -5.44
C LEU A 98 11.16 -31.37 -4.29
N ILE A 99 10.43 -30.27 -4.57
CA ILE A 99 9.65 -29.56 -3.54
C ILE A 99 8.61 -30.50 -2.92
N LEU A 100 7.83 -31.22 -3.74
CA LEU A 100 6.80 -32.14 -3.23
C LEU A 100 7.41 -33.29 -2.41
N ARG A 101 8.59 -33.78 -2.79
CA ARG A 101 9.35 -34.74 -1.98
C ARG A 101 9.78 -34.16 -0.63
N CYS A 102 10.19 -32.90 -0.60
CA CYS A 102 10.53 -32.22 0.66
C CYS A 102 9.33 -32.05 1.58
N GLU A 103 8.17 -31.68 1.05
CA GLU A 103 6.93 -31.54 1.84
C GLU A 103 6.49 -32.90 2.41
N SER A 104 6.40 -33.94 1.56
CA SER A 104 6.03 -35.29 2.02
C SER A 104 7.03 -35.88 3.03
N GLU A 105 8.33 -35.62 2.89
CA GLU A 105 9.33 -36.04 3.87
C GLU A 105 9.20 -35.27 5.19
N ALA A 106 8.92 -33.97 5.13
CA ALA A 106 8.69 -33.16 6.32
C ALA A 106 7.44 -33.61 7.09
N ASP A 107 6.37 -33.97 6.39
CA ASP A 107 5.16 -34.54 6.98
C ASP A 107 5.44 -35.85 7.70
N ARG A 108 6.15 -36.79 7.03
CA ARG A 108 6.54 -38.08 7.62
C ARG A 108 7.40 -37.90 8.87
N ARG A 109 8.39 -37.01 8.81
CA ARG A 109 9.29 -36.74 9.94
C ARG A 109 8.55 -36.07 11.09
N ALA A 110 7.75 -35.05 10.83
CA ALA A 110 7.02 -34.35 11.87
C ALA A 110 6.03 -35.26 12.61
N ALA A 111 5.44 -36.23 11.91
CA ALA A 111 4.52 -37.20 12.50
C ALA A 111 5.18 -38.11 13.55
N VAL A 112 6.46 -38.43 13.40
CA VAL A 112 7.19 -39.29 14.36
C VAL A 112 7.87 -38.54 15.49
N LEU A 113 7.94 -37.20 15.44
CA LEU A 113 8.54 -36.40 16.50
C LEU A 113 7.68 -36.41 17.77
N THR A 114 8.35 -36.60 18.90
CA THR A 114 7.77 -36.39 20.23
C THR A 114 7.38 -34.92 20.42
N PRO A 115 6.42 -34.60 21.31
CA PRO A 115 6.08 -33.21 21.63
C PRO A 115 7.28 -32.36 22.08
N GLU A 116 8.25 -32.96 22.77
CA GLU A 116 9.48 -32.27 23.19
C GLU A 116 10.37 -31.91 22.01
N GLU A 117 10.55 -32.82 21.05
CA GLU A 117 11.31 -32.54 19.83
C GLU A 117 10.61 -31.50 18.94
N ARG A 118 9.27 -31.54 18.87
CA ARG A 118 8.50 -30.50 18.16
C ARG A 118 8.71 -29.13 18.80
N ARG A 119 8.67 -29.06 20.14
CA ARG A 119 8.98 -27.84 20.90
C ARG A 119 10.42 -27.38 20.68
N ALA A 120 11.37 -28.31 20.62
CA ALA A 120 12.78 -27.99 20.35
C ALA A 120 13.00 -27.44 18.93
N LEU A 121 12.21 -27.85 17.94
CA LEU A 121 12.23 -27.28 16.59
C LEU A 121 11.57 -25.89 16.50
N ALA A 122 10.77 -25.53 17.50
CA ALA A 122 10.02 -24.28 17.59
C ALA A 122 10.38 -23.48 18.86
N PRO A 123 11.66 -23.13 19.10
CA PRO A 123 12.07 -22.49 20.33
C PRO A 123 11.46 -21.08 20.45
N GLY A 124 10.77 -20.83 21.56
CA GLY A 124 10.26 -19.49 21.93
C GLY A 124 8.74 -19.34 21.96
N GLY A 125 7.97 -20.37 21.62
CA GLY A 125 6.53 -20.40 21.88
C GLY A 125 6.22 -20.92 23.30
N PRO A 126 5.23 -20.38 24.02
CA PRO A 126 4.64 -21.11 25.14
C PRO A 126 4.15 -22.49 24.65
N ALA A 127 4.17 -23.52 25.50
CA ALA A 127 3.65 -24.84 25.18
C ALA A 127 2.15 -24.74 24.85
N VAL A 128 1.83 -24.51 23.59
CA VAL A 128 0.49 -24.22 23.12
C VAL A 128 0.15 -25.23 22.05
N ASN A 129 -0.91 -25.99 22.33
CA ASN A 129 -1.62 -26.89 21.43
C ASN A 129 -0.73 -27.83 20.59
N PRO A 130 -0.74 -29.15 20.85
CA PRO A 130 0.03 -30.13 20.07
C PRO A 130 -0.17 -30.06 18.54
N ALA A 131 -1.33 -29.58 18.08
CA ALA A 131 -1.61 -29.38 16.66
C ALA A 131 -0.77 -28.24 16.06
N TYR A 132 -0.59 -27.14 16.80
CA TYR A 132 0.23 -26.01 16.38
C TYR A 132 1.72 -26.38 16.34
N GLU A 133 2.20 -27.09 17.38
CA GLU A 133 3.56 -27.61 17.43
C GLU A 133 3.87 -28.52 16.23
N LEU A 134 2.91 -29.38 15.84
CA LEU A 134 3.06 -30.25 14.67
C LEU A 134 3.12 -29.45 13.36
N VAL A 135 2.24 -28.47 13.16
CA VAL A 135 2.23 -27.62 11.96
C VAL A 135 3.56 -26.86 11.84
N LEU A 136 4.05 -26.30 12.94
CA LEU A 136 5.31 -25.55 12.95
C LEU A 136 6.52 -26.48 12.71
N ALA A 137 6.54 -27.68 13.30
CA ALA A 137 7.57 -28.67 13.04
C ALA A 137 7.62 -29.09 11.55
N ARG A 138 6.46 -29.36 10.93
CA ARG A 138 6.34 -29.64 9.49
C ARG A 138 6.96 -28.53 8.65
N GLN A 139 6.61 -27.28 8.93
CA GLN A 139 7.14 -26.12 8.19
C GLN A 139 8.65 -25.96 8.33
N VAL A 140 9.19 -26.11 9.55
CA VAL A 140 10.64 -26.01 9.79
C VAL A 140 11.39 -27.10 9.03
N LEU A 141 10.88 -28.34 9.04
CA LEU A 141 11.49 -29.47 8.32
C LEU A 141 11.41 -29.28 6.80
N ALA A 142 10.25 -28.84 6.28
CA ALA A 142 10.05 -28.56 4.86
C ALA A 142 10.95 -27.41 4.39
N ALA A 143 11.06 -26.34 5.18
CA ALA A 143 11.93 -25.21 4.89
C ALA A 143 13.41 -25.62 4.84
N ARG A 144 13.86 -26.45 5.80
CA ARG A 144 15.24 -27.00 5.81
C ARG A 144 15.53 -27.84 4.58
N CYS A 145 14.61 -28.71 4.18
CA CYS A 145 14.77 -29.54 2.97
C CYS A 145 14.81 -28.68 1.69
N ARG A 146 13.94 -27.66 1.60
CA ARG A 146 13.89 -26.75 0.43
C ARG A 146 15.01 -25.72 0.40
N ALA A 147 15.76 -25.49 1.47
CA ALA A 147 16.70 -24.37 1.57
C ALA A 147 17.76 -24.38 0.43
N SER A 148 18.42 -25.51 0.17
CA SER A 148 19.43 -25.62 -0.89
C SER A 148 18.83 -25.53 -2.29
N LEU A 149 17.59 -25.96 -2.42
CA LEU A 149 16.81 -25.82 -3.64
C LEU A 149 16.55 -24.32 -3.87
N GLU A 150 15.88 -23.65 -2.94
CA GLU A 150 15.49 -22.23 -3.06
C GLU A 150 16.70 -21.31 -3.23
N GLN A 151 17.85 -21.67 -2.66
CA GLN A 151 19.12 -20.99 -2.91
C GLN A 151 19.46 -20.93 -4.40
N ARG A 152 19.36 -22.05 -5.13
CA ARG A 152 19.66 -22.07 -6.56
C ARG A 152 18.71 -21.16 -7.31
N ARG A 153 17.40 -21.31 -7.08
CA ARG A 153 16.37 -20.46 -7.70
C ARG A 153 16.61 -18.97 -7.42
N ALA A 154 16.95 -18.63 -6.17
CA ALA A 154 17.27 -17.28 -5.76
C ALA A 154 18.51 -16.72 -6.48
N VAL A 155 19.57 -17.51 -6.66
CA VAL A 155 20.76 -17.10 -7.43
C VAL A 155 20.40 -16.76 -8.87
N TYR A 156 19.56 -17.57 -9.53
CA TYR A 156 19.08 -17.25 -10.89
C TYR A 156 18.26 -15.97 -10.92
N GLY A 157 17.34 -15.78 -9.96
CA GLY A 157 16.57 -14.53 -9.83
C GLY A 157 17.47 -13.31 -9.62
N LEU A 158 18.42 -13.38 -8.69
CA LEU A 158 19.38 -12.31 -8.44
C LEU A 158 20.26 -12.02 -9.66
N ALA A 159 20.77 -13.06 -10.32
CA ALA A 159 21.56 -12.92 -11.54
C ALA A 159 20.75 -12.24 -12.67
N GLY A 160 19.48 -12.62 -12.83
CA GLY A 160 18.57 -11.98 -13.78
C GLY A 160 18.32 -10.50 -13.46
N ALA A 161 18.10 -10.16 -12.19
CA ALA A 161 17.94 -8.77 -11.74
C ALA A 161 19.20 -7.93 -11.96
N VAL A 162 20.37 -8.46 -11.59
CA VAL A 162 21.68 -7.81 -11.81
C VAL A 162 21.94 -7.63 -13.31
N GLY A 163 21.71 -8.66 -14.12
CA GLY A 163 21.85 -8.62 -15.57
C GLY A 163 20.97 -7.54 -16.21
N ALA A 164 19.72 -7.43 -15.77
CA ALA A 164 18.81 -6.38 -16.21
C ALA A 164 19.33 -4.97 -15.85
N GLY A 165 19.83 -4.79 -14.63
CA GLY A 165 20.45 -3.54 -14.18
C GLY A 165 21.69 -3.15 -15.01
N VAL A 166 22.61 -4.09 -15.23
CA VAL A 166 23.82 -3.89 -16.05
C VAL A 166 23.45 -3.54 -17.49
N ALA A 167 22.50 -4.26 -18.10
CA ALA A 167 22.01 -3.96 -19.44
C ALA A 167 21.40 -2.55 -19.53
N GLY A 168 20.64 -2.13 -18.51
CA GLY A 168 20.06 -0.78 -18.43
C GLY A 168 21.13 0.31 -18.41
N VAL A 169 22.19 0.11 -17.62
CA VAL A 169 23.35 1.03 -17.55
C VAL A 169 24.13 1.03 -18.87
N ALA A 170 24.38 -0.12 -19.48
CA ALA A 170 25.07 -0.23 -20.77
C ALA A 170 24.31 0.54 -21.87
N LEU A 171 22.99 0.37 -21.96
CA LEU A 171 22.16 1.11 -22.92
C LEU A 171 22.13 2.62 -22.63
N LEU A 172 22.10 3.05 -21.36
CA LEU A 172 22.22 4.46 -21.00
C LEU A 172 23.52 5.08 -21.52
N VAL A 173 24.63 4.34 -21.47
CA VAL A 173 25.94 4.77 -21.94
C VAL A 173 26.00 4.81 -23.48
N LEU A 174 25.39 3.84 -24.16
CA LEU A 174 25.40 3.70 -25.62
C LEU A 174 24.39 4.61 -26.34
N ALA A 175 23.23 4.87 -25.73
CA ALA A 175 22.12 5.59 -26.37
C ALA A 175 22.52 6.95 -26.97
N PRO A 176 23.27 7.84 -26.27
CA PRO A 176 23.72 9.13 -26.82
C PRO A 176 24.42 9.02 -28.18
N VAL A 177 25.27 8.01 -28.36
CA VAL A 177 26.02 7.79 -29.61
C VAL A 177 25.08 7.36 -30.73
N VAL A 178 24.15 6.44 -30.43
CA VAL A 178 23.17 5.93 -31.38
C VAL A 178 22.23 7.05 -31.85
N ILE A 179 21.75 7.90 -30.93
CA ILE A 179 20.85 9.02 -31.26
C ILE A 179 21.55 10.02 -32.19
N GLN A 180 22.79 10.39 -31.85
CA GLN A 180 23.55 11.35 -32.65
C GLN A 180 23.74 10.84 -34.09
N ARG A 181 24.13 9.56 -34.24
CA ARG A 181 24.30 8.92 -35.54
C ARG A 181 22.98 8.80 -36.30
N ARG A 182 21.92 8.28 -35.67
CA ARG A 182 20.62 8.04 -36.31
C ARG A 182 19.90 9.34 -36.70
N ARG A 183 20.00 10.40 -35.90
CA ARG A 183 19.32 11.68 -36.15
C ARG A 183 20.14 12.68 -36.96
N ARG A 184 21.36 12.30 -37.39
CA ARG A 184 22.26 13.14 -38.23
C ARG A 184 22.43 14.57 -37.67
N LEU A 185 22.59 14.68 -36.35
CA LEU A 185 22.67 15.97 -35.67
C LEU A 185 23.98 16.67 -36.01
N ARG A 186 23.92 17.98 -36.29
CA ARG A 186 25.08 18.80 -36.67
C ARG A 186 25.43 19.79 -35.57
N PRO A 187 26.71 20.12 -35.33
CA PRO A 187 27.09 21.20 -34.42
C PRO A 187 26.48 22.54 -34.82
N LEU A 188 25.98 23.31 -33.85
CA LEU A 188 25.35 24.62 -34.11
C LEU A 188 26.39 25.72 -34.37
N VAL A 189 27.55 25.66 -33.69
CA VAL A 189 28.58 26.72 -33.68
C VAL A 189 29.03 27.16 -35.09
N PRO A 190 29.33 26.26 -36.04
CA PRO A 190 29.76 26.67 -37.38
C PRO A 190 28.64 27.31 -38.22
N ILE A 191 27.38 27.15 -37.82
CA ILE A 191 26.20 27.55 -38.61
C ILE A 191 25.58 28.83 -38.04
N LEU A 192 25.41 28.91 -36.72
CA LEU A 192 24.77 30.01 -36.00
C LEU A 192 25.54 30.31 -34.69
N PRO A 193 26.72 30.94 -34.77
CA PRO A 193 27.59 31.17 -33.61
C PRO A 193 26.94 32.06 -32.55
N GLU A 194 26.12 33.04 -32.94
CA GLU A 194 25.44 33.95 -32.02
C GLU A 194 24.37 33.24 -31.19
N ALA A 195 23.62 32.32 -31.83
CA ALA A 195 22.65 31.48 -31.11
C ALA A 195 23.35 30.57 -30.10
N ALA A 196 24.50 30.01 -30.46
CA ALA A 196 25.32 29.20 -29.55
C ALA A 196 25.87 30.03 -28.38
N SER A 197 26.32 31.26 -28.64
CA SER A 197 26.74 32.22 -27.61
C SER A 197 25.59 32.54 -26.65
N ARG A 198 24.39 32.82 -27.17
CA ARG A 198 23.20 33.07 -26.34
C ARG A 198 22.86 31.87 -25.45
N ILE A 199 22.95 30.64 -25.97
CA ILE A 199 22.76 29.42 -25.15
C ILE A 199 23.81 29.33 -24.04
N ALA A 200 25.07 29.68 -24.31
CA ALA A 200 26.12 29.67 -23.30
C ALA A 200 25.86 30.70 -22.19
N THR A 201 25.37 31.89 -22.53
CA THR A 201 24.92 32.89 -21.55
C THR A 201 23.78 32.35 -20.70
N LEU A 202 22.72 31.81 -21.31
CA LEU A 202 21.58 31.23 -20.59
C LEU A 202 22.00 30.02 -19.72
N ALA A 203 22.99 29.24 -20.16
CA ALA A 203 23.55 28.13 -19.39
C ALA A 203 24.31 28.62 -18.14
N ALA A 204 25.06 29.72 -18.26
CA ALA A 204 25.73 30.36 -17.14
C ALA A 204 24.71 30.95 -16.15
N GLU A 205 23.66 31.62 -16.64
CA GLU A 205 22.53 32.10 -15.82
C GLU A 205 21.84 30.95 -15.06
N ALA A 206 21.71 29.79 -15.69
CA ALA A 206 21.16 28.58 -15.07
C ALA A 206 22.14 27.90 -14.08
N GLY A 207 23.34 28.45 -13.86
CA GLY A 207 24.34 27.93 -12.92
C GLY A 207 25.07 26.68 -13.41
N LEU A 208 25.07 26.40 -14.73
CA LEU A 208 25.78 25.25 -15.27
C LEU A 208 27.28 25.50 -15.27
N ARG A 209 28.05 24.57 -14.68
CA ARG A 209 29.53 24.61 -14.67
C ARG A 209 30.13 24.58 -16.08
N ARG A 210 29.44 23.97 -17.04
CA ARG A 210 29.86 23.87 -18.45
C ARG A 210 28.64 24.02 -19.35
N PRO A 211 28.68 24.88 -20.38
CA PRO A 211 27.57 25.00 -21.31
C PRO A 211 27.40 23.70 -22.10
N PRO A 212 26.16 23.27 -22.40
CA PRO A 212 25.94 22.08 -23.22
C PRO A 212 26.37 22.35 -24.66
N VAL A 213 26.77 21.28 -25.38
CA VAL A 213 27.08 21.39 -26.81
C VAL A 213 25.78 21.60 -27.56
N ALA A 214 25.61 22.77 -28.18
CA ALA A 214 24.46 23.10 -28.99
C ALA A 214 24.52 22.39 -30.35
N LEU A 215 23.45 21.69 -30.70
CA LEU A 215 23.30 20.94 -31.95
C LEU A 215 22.04 21.41 -32.69
N LEU A 216 22.12 21.37 -34.02
CA LEU A 216 20.99 21.63 -34.91
C LEU A 216 20.33 20.31 -35.32
N GLY A 217 19.02 20.21 -35.09
CA GLY A 217 18.20 19.11 -35.56
C GLY A 217 17.89 19.18 -37.06
N THR A 218 17.30 18.12 -37.62
CA THR A 218 16.78 18.15 -38.99
C THR A 218 15.53 19.04 -39.07
N ALA A 219 15.15 19.47 -40.28
CA ALA A 219 13.94 20.28 -40.49
C ALA A 219 12.63 19.60 -40.01
N ALA A 220 12.62 18.27 -39.89
CA ALA A 220 11.49 17.51 -39.35
C ALA A 220 11.38 17.58 -37.81
N LEU A 221 12.43 18.02 -37.12
CA LEU A 221 12.40 18.18 -35.66
C LEU A 221 11.54 19.39 -35.29
N ARG A 222 10.49 19.14 -34.51
CA ARG A 222 9.54 20.19 -34.07
C ARG A 222 9.89 20.77 -32.71
N ASP A 223 10.41 19.93 -31.81
CA ASP A 223 10.66 20.29 -30.42
C ASP A 223 12.16 20.21 -30.09
N GLY A 224 12.60 21.12 -29.23
CA GLY A 224 13.91 21.04 -28.60
C GLY A 224 13.99 19.81 -27.69
N TYR A 225 15.20 19.29 -27.49
CA TYR A 225 15.43 18.28 -26.46
C TYR A 225 16.90 18.24 -26.05
N SER A 226 17.13 17.76 -24.82
CA SER A 226 18.46 17.58 -24.25
C SER A 226 18.83 16.11 -24.09
N TYR A 227 20.09 15.75 -24.39
CA TYR A 227 20.60 14.38 -24.23
C TYR A 227 22.09 14.35 -23.89
N GLY A 228 22.58 13.23 -23.35
CA GLY A 228 24.01 13.05 -23.07
C GLY A 228 24.29 12.26 -21.80
N ARG A 229 25.58 12.18 -21.44
CA ARG A 229 26.06 11.57 -20.20
C ARG A 229 26.25 12.66 -19.13
N PRO A 230 26.23 12.32 -17.83
CA PRO A 230 26.55 13.26 -16.77
C PRO A 230 27.83 14.06 -17.07
N GLY A 231 27.73 15.40 -17.03
CA GLY A 231 28.83 16.33 -17.31
C GLY A 231 29.17 16.55 -18.80
N ARG A 232 28.53 15.85 -19.74
CA ARG A 232 28.70 16.00 -21.21
C ARG A 232 27.34 16.02 -21.91
N TYR A 233 26.58 17.06 -21.64
CA TYR A 233 25.24 17.27 -22.18
C TYR A 233 25.27 17.96 -23.54
N ARG A 234 24.25 17.67 -24.34
CA ARG A 234 24.00 18.23 -25.66
C ARG A 234 22.57 18.76 -25.68
N LEU A 235 22.39 19.94 -26.26
CA LEU A 235 21.10 20.60 -26.40
C LEU A 235 20.81 20.67 -27.89
N VAL A 236 19.71 20.05 -28.32
CA VAL A 236 19.29 20.03 -29.73
C VAL A 236 18.16 21.03 -29.92
N LEU A 237 18.32 21.95 -30.87
CA LEU A 237 17.28 22.89 -31.25
C LEU A 237 16.64 22.51 -32.59
N PRO A 238 15.31 22.68 -32.74
CA PRO A 238 14.67 22.63 -34.04
C PRO A 238 15.14 23.82 -34.87
N GLN A 239 15.31 23.62 -36.18
CA GLN A 239 15.87 24.63 -37.07
C GLN A 239 15.09 25.96 -37.02
N ALA A 240 13.76 25.89 -36.96
CA ALA A 240 12.88 27.04 -36.85
C ALA A 240 13.09 27.87 -35.57
N ALA A 241 13.43 27.25 -34.45
CA ALA A 241 13.75 27.98 -33.21
C ALA A 241 15.16 28.56 -33.26
N ALA A 242 16.14 27.79 -33.78
CA ALA A 242 17.54 28.22 -33.85
C ALA A 242 17.72 29.48 -34.71
N VAL A 243 17.04 29.58 -35.86
CA VAL A 243 17.11 30.78 -36.72
C VAL A 243 16.40 32.00 -36.11
N ARG A 244 15.46 31.78 -35.18
CA ARG A 244 14.72 32.83 -34.46
C ARG A 244 15.37 33.21 -33.13
N TRP A 245 16.68 32.99 -32.97
CA TRP A 245 17.38 33.27 -31.70
C TRP A 245 17.26 34.72 -31.23
N ARG A 246 17.06 35.68 -32.15
CA ARG A 246 16.81 37.10 -31.83
C ARG A 246 15.45 37.36 -31.20
N ASP A 247 14.48 36.46 -31.39
CA ASP A 247 13.17 36.52 -30.73
C ASP A 247 13.30 35.94 -29.32
N SER A 248 13.79 36.76 -28.39
CA SER A 248 13.95 36.39 -26.98
C SER A 248 12.62 36.04 -26.30
N THR A 249 11.47 36.37 -26.89
CA THR A 249 10.18 35.94 -26.32
C THR A 249 9.88 34.47 -26.58
N LEU A 250 10.54 33.86 -27.57
CA LEU A 250 10.39 32.44 -27.93
C LEU A 250 11.64 31.62 -27.63
N PHE A 251 12.81 32.11 -28.03
CA PHE A 251 14.07 31.35 -27.96
C PHE A 251 14.52 31.11 -26.52
N ASP A 252 14.59 32.18 -25.74
CA ASP A 252 15.09 32.19 -24.37
C ASP A 252 14.30 31.26 -23.44
N PRO A 253 12.95 31.29 -23.42
CA PRO A 253 12.16 30.39 -22.57
C PRO A 253 12.26 28.93 -22.99
N LEU A 254 12.31 28.65 -24.30
CA LEU A 254 12.57 27.31 -24.82
C LEU A 254 13.92 26.78 -24.34
N VAL A 255 14.98 27.59 -24.49
CA VAL A 255 16.33 27.20 -24.05
C VAL A 255 16.40 27.06 -22.53
N ARG A 256 15.80 27.97 -21.75
CA ARG A 256 15.74 27.86 -20.28
C ARG A 256 15.03 26.58 -19.82
N HIS A 257 13.98 26.14 -20.52
CA HIS A 257 13.33 24.86 -20.27
C HIS A 257 14.28 23.67 -20.48
N GLU A 258 14.97 23.63 -21.61
CA GLU A 258 15.96 22.58 -21.91
C GLU A 258 17.14 22.59 -20.91
N LEU A 259 17.63 23.78 -20.56
CA LEU A 259 18.69 23.94 -19.56
C LEU A 259 18.22 23.53 -18.16
N ALA A 260 16.94 23.73 -17.81
CA ALA A 260 16.40 23.25 -16.55
C ALA A 260 16.43 21.72 -16.44
N HIS A 261 16.25 20.99 -17.55
CA HIS A 261 16.47 19.53 -17.55
C HIS A 261 17.94 19.16 -17.30
N ILE A 262 18.87 19.95 -17.83
CA ILE A 262 20.31 19.70 -17.70
C ILE A 262 20.79 20.01 -16.27
N ALA A 263 20.42 21.18 -15.74
CA ALA A 263 20.87 21.67 -14.44
C ALA A 263 20.49 20.76 -13.27
N TYR A 264 19.39 20.03 -13.40
CA TYR A 264 18.87 19.14 -12.36
C TYR A 264 19.09 17.66 -12.67
N GLY A 265 19.89 17.31 -13.70
CA GLY A 265 20.23 15.93 -14.03
C GLY A 265 19.08 15.10 -14.61
N ASP A 266 17.95 15.73 -14.93
CA ASP A 266 16.74 15.06 -15.44
C ASP A 266 17.00 14.37 -16.79
N VAL A 267 17.95 14.87 -17.59
CA VAL A 267 18.35 14.26 -18.86
C VAL A 267 18.81 12.81 -18.66
N THR A 268 19.62 12.53 -17.65
CA THR A 268 20.12 11.18 -17.38
C THR A 268 18.98 10.24 -16.97
N LEU A 269 18.06 10.72 -16.13
CA LEU A 269 16.87 9.97 -15.72
C LEU A 269 15.95 9.67 -16.91
N ALA A 270 15.79 10.61 -17.85
CA ALA A 270 15.03 10.41 -19.10
C ALA A 270 15.57 9.25 -19.91
N TRP A 271 16.89 9.26 -20.13
CA TRP A 271 17.56 8.27 -20.95
C TRP A 271 17.61 6.92 -20.28
N LEU A 272 17.73 6.89 -18.95
CA LEU A 272 17.65 5.65 -18.20
C LEU A 272 16.23 5.07 -18.26
N ALA A 273 15.19 5.90 -18.09
CA ALA A 273 13.80 5.46 -18.23
C ALA A 273 13.50 4.87 -19.62
N ARG A 274 14.05 5.49 -20.68
CA ARG A 274 13.93 4.96 -22.04
C ARG A 274 14.74 3.69 -22.26
N SER A 275 15.94 3.60 -21.67
CA SER A 275 16.81 2.42 -21.74
C SER A 275 16.17 1.23 -21.03
N ILE A 276 15.51 1.46 -19.89
CA ILE A 276 14.71 0.45 -19.20
C ILE A 276 13.66 -0.15 -20.14
N GLY A 277 12.95 0.66 -20.93
CA GLY A 277 12.01 0.14 -21.94
C GLY A 277 12.65 -0.78 -22.97
N TYR A 278 13.88 -0.48 -23.41
CA TYR A 278 14.63 -1.31 -24.35
C TYR A 278 15.14 -2.62 -23.75
N VAL A 279 15.42 -2.67 -22.44
CA VAL A 279 15.81 -3.90 -21.74
C VAL A 279 14.59 -4.73 -21.36
N LEU A 280 13.53 -4.06 -20.90
CA LEU A 280 12.32 -4.71 -20.42
C LEU A 280 11.62 -5.50 -21.52
N ALA A 281 11.53 -4.95 -22.74
CA ALA A 281 10.88 -5.61 -23.85
C ALA A 281 11.47 -7.01 -24.16
N PRO A 282 12.78 -7.19 -24.42
CA PRO A 282 13.35 -8.52 -24.64
C PRO A 282 13.29 -9.41 -23.38
N LEU A 283 13.50 -8.87 -22.17
CA LEU A 283 13.39 -9.65 -20.93
C LEU A 283 12.02 -10.31 -20.77
N LEU A 284 10.95 -9.60 -21.14
CA LEU A 284 9.59 -10.11 -21.03
C LEU A 284 9.19 -10.98 -22.23
N LEU A 285 9.56 -10.59 -23.45
CA LEU A 285 9.09 -11.23 -24.68
C LEU A 285 9.85 -12.51 -25.05
N VAL A 286 11.16 -12.58 -24.80
CA VAL A 286 11.97 -13.75 -25.18
C VAL A 286 11.45 -15.04 -24.51
N PRO A 287 11.22 -15.08 -23.18
CA PRO A 287 10.65 -16.27 -22.56
C PRO A 287 9.24 -16.60 -23.08
N ALA A 288 8.40 -15.60 -23.36
CA ALA A 288 7.06 -15.83 -23.92
C ALA A 288 7.12 -16.51 -25.28
N VAL A 289 8.03 -16.08 -26.16
CA VAL A 289 8.25 -16.70 -27.46
C VAL A 289 8.75 -18.14 -27.29
N ILE A 290 9.69 -18.38 -26.38
CA ILE A 290 10.21 -19.74 -26.12
C ILE A 290 9.12 -20.66 -25.55
N ILE A 291 8.26 -20.18 -24.65
CA ILE A 291 7.09 -20.95 -24.15
C ILE A 291 6.09 -21.22 -25.28
N ALA A 292 5.81 -20.23 -26.13
CA ALA A 292 4.87 -20.41 -27.25
C ALA A 292 5.36 -21.45 -28.27
N LEU A 293 6.68 -21.56 -28.44
CA LEU A 293 7.33 -22.54 -29.32
C LEU A 293 7.58 -23.91 -28.67
N SER A 294 7.42 -24.07 -27.36
CA SER A 294 7.54 -25.37 -26.70
C SER A 294 6.26 -26.19 -26.73
N ASP A 295 6.40 -27.50 -26.52
CA ASP A 295 5.27 -28.45 -26.49
C ASP A 295 4.33 -28.20 -25.30
N ASP A 296 4.87 -27.77 -24.15
CA ASP A 296 4.08 -27.37 -22.98
C ASP A 296 3.69 -25.88 -23.04
N ARG A 297 2.46 -25.62 -23.50
CA ARG A 297 1.87 -24.28 -23.57
C ARG A 297 0.97 -23.95 -22.39
N THR A 298 0.84 -24.84 -21.40
CA THR A 298 -0.08 -24.66 -20.26
C THR A 298 0.30 -23.44 -19.41
N LEU A 299 1.59 -23.10 -19.38
CA LEU A 299 2.12 -21.95 -18.65
C LEU A 299 1.92 -20.60 -19.38
N LEU A 300 1.60 -20.62 -20.68
CA LEU A 300 1.57 -19.43 -21.51
C LEU A 300 0.54 -18.38 -21.05
N PRO A 301 -0.73 -18.72 -20.73
CA PRO A 301 -1.72 -17.71 -20.32
C PRO A 301 -1.31 -16.96 -19.05
N GLY A 302 -0.86 -17.70 -18.03
CA GLY A 302 -0.37 -17.10 -16.77
C GLY A 302 0.88 -16.24 -17.00
N TYR A 303 1.79 -16.68 -17.86
CA TYR A 303 2.97 -15.91 -18.24
C TYR A 303 2.62 -14.62 -19.00
N LEU A 304 1.73 -14.69 -20.00
CA LEU A 304 1.28 -13.55 -20.80
C LEU A 304 0.60 -12.49 -19.94
N LEU A 305 -0.24 -12.90 -18.97
CA LEU A 305 -0.88 -11.99 -18.03
C LEU A 305 0.16 -11.24 -17.19
N ARG A 306 1.16 -11.95 -16.65
CA ARG A 306 2.26 -11.38 -15.85
C ARG A 306 3.05 -10.33 -16.62
N ILE A 307 3.53 -10.69 -17.81
CA ILE A 307 4.32 -9.76 -18.62
C ILE A 307 3.49 -8.59 -19.14
N GLY A 308 2.20 -8.82 -19.42
CA GLY A 308 1.27 -7.77 -19.84
C GLY A 308 1.09 -6.73 -18.73
N LEU A 309 0.83 -7.16 -17.50
CA LEU A 309 0.64 -6.27 -16.36
C LEU A 309 1.94 -5.58 -15.92
N LEU A 310 3.08 -6.28 -15.93
CA LEU A 310 4.38 -5.67 -15.61
C LEU A 310 4.81 -4.67 -16.68
N GLY A 311 4.66 -5.02 -17.96
CA GLY A 311 4.94 -4.12 -19.09
C GLY A 311 4.03 -2.89 -19.09
N LEU A 312 2.72 -3.07 -18.84
CA LEU A 312 1.77 -1.96 -18.70
C LEU A 312 2.13 -1.05 -17.53
N THR A 313 2.47 -1.62 -16.37
CA THR A 313 2.88 -0.85 -15.19
C THR A 313 4.14 -0.03 -15.48
N ALA A 314 5.17 -0.63 -16.07
CA ALA A 314 6.40 0.07 -16.44
C ALA A 314 6.13 1.20 -17.46
N LEU A 315 5.26 0.96 -18.44
CA LEU A 315 4.87 1.97 -19.43
C LEU A 315 4.12 3.14 -18.79
N LEU A 316 3.17 2.87 -17.89
CA LEU A 316 2.40 3.89 -17.18
C LEU A 316 3.28 4.71 -16.22
N VAL A 317 4.17 4.05 -15.48
CA VAL A 317 5.15 4.72 -14.59
C VAL A 317 6.13 5.57 -15.40
N SER A 318 6.67 5.04 -16.51
CA SER A 318 7.57 5.79 -17.40
C SER A 318 6.86 7.01 -18.00
N SER A 319 5.62 6.86 -18.44
CA SER A 319 4.83 7.99 -18.97
C SER A 319 4.54 9.05 -17.89
N ALA A 320 4.19 8.63 -16.67
CA ALA A 320 3.97 9.54 -15.55
C ALA A 320 5.27 10.25 -15.10
N LEU A 321 6.39 9.53 -15.10
CA LEU A 321 7.73 10.08 -14.84
C LEU A 321 8.08 11.18 -15.85
N LEU A 322 7.94 10.90 -17.15
CA LEU A 322 8.22 11.87 -18.21
C LEU A 322 7.34 13.11 -18.07
N ARG A 323 6.02 12.96 -17.84
CA ARG A 323 5.14 14.12 -17.63
C ARG A 323 5.50 14.99 -16.44
N SER A 324 5.90 14.38 -15.31
CA SER A 324 6.28 15.16 -14.13
C SER A 324 7.60 15.90 -14.32
N ARG A 325 8.54 15.37 -15.10
CA ARG A 325 9.78 16.07 -15.44
C ARG A 325 9.51 17.36 -16.22
N GLU A 326 8.56 17.33 -17.14
CA GLU A 326 8.15 18.53 -17.89
C GLU A 326 7.58 19.60 -16.96
N HIS A 327 6.77 19.20 -15.96
CA HIS A 327 6.27 20.12 -14.95
C HIS A 327 7.37 20.71 -14.06
N ASP A 328 8.33 19.89 -13.62
CA ASP A 328 9.47 20.34 -12.83
C ASP A 328 10.32 21.34 -13.64
N ALA A 329 10.56 21.06 -14.92
CA ALA A 329 11.31 21.94 -15.83
C ALA A 329 10.58 23.26 -16.12
N ASP A 330 9.26 23.23 -16.33
CA ASP A 330 8.43 24.43 -16.51
C ASP A 330 8.52 25.37 -15.31
N LEU A 331 8.38 24.84 -14.10
CA LEU A 331 8.45 25.63 -12.88
C LEU A 331 9.83 26.28 -12.69
N ARG A 332 10.91 25.54 -13.01
CA ARG A 332 12.29 26.06 -12.92
C ARG A 332 12.59 27.09 -13.99
N ALA A 333 12.17 26.84 -15.24
CA ALA A 333 12.37 27.77 -16.33
C ALA A 333 11.63 29.09 -16.09
N ALA A 334 10.41 29.03 -15.56
CA ALA A 334 9.64 30.21 -15.16
C ALA A 334 10.32 31.02 -14.04
N ARG A 335 10.93 30.35 -13.05
CA ARG A 335 11.73 31.03 -12.01
C ARG A 335 13.00 31.67 -12.57
N ALA A 336 13.62 31.03 -13.55
CA ALA A 336 14.85 31.50 -14.17
C ALA A 336 14.62 32.61 -15.22
N GLY A 337 13.38 32.90 -15.64
CA GLY A 337 13.12 33.90 -16.66
C GLY A 337 11.69 34.42 -16.69
N GLY A 338 11.52 35.73 -16.55
CA GLY A 338 10.28 36.49 -16.82
C GLY A 338 9.08 36.21 -15.90
N GLY A 339 9.12 35.14 -15.09
CA GLY A 339 8.01 34.73 -14.24
C GLY A 339 7.05 33.72 -14.88
N PRO A 340 6.14 33.13 -14.09
CA PRO A 340 5.21 32.10 -14.54
C PRO A 340 4.22 32.58 -15.61
N GLU A 341 3.86 33.86 -15.62
CA GLU A 341 2.92 34.46 -16.58
C GLU A 341 3.51 34.50 -17.99
N THR A 342 4.76 34.98 -18.13
CA THR A 342 5.48 35.01 -19.40
C THR A 342 5.61 33.60 -19.97
N PHE A 343 6.00 32.65 -19.13
CA PHE A 343 6.15 31.26 -19.54
C PHE A 343 4.80 30.63 -19.91
N ALA A 344 3.73 30.91 -19.16
CA ALA A 344 2.38 30.44 -19.45
C ALA A 344 1.83 30.99 -20.76
N GLY A 345 2.17 32.22 -21.14
CA GLY A 345 1.83 32.80 -22.44
C GLY A 345 2.45 32.03 -23.61
N ILE A 346 3.68 31.56 -23.46
CA ILE A 346 4.39 30.76 -24.48
C ILE A 346 3.78 29.37 -24.60
N VAL A 347 3.57 28.70 -23.47
CA VAL A 347 2.89 27.40 -23.42
C VAL A 347 1.47 27.51 -23.99
N GLY A 348 0.79 28.64 -23.77
CA GLY A 348 -0.54 28.91 -24.32
C GLY A 348 -0.59 28.98 -25.84
N ARG A 349 0.52 29.34 -26.50
CA ARG A 349 0.64 29.34 -27.97
C ARG A 349 0.90 27.95 -28.55
N MET A 350 1.26 26.95 -27.73
CA MET A 350 1.49 25.59 -28.20
C MET A 350 0.16 24.92 -28.58
N ARG A 351 0.09 24.36 -29.80
CA ARG A 351 -1.07 23.57 -30.23
C ARG A 351 -1.14 22.28 -29.42
N GLY A 352 -2.23 22.08 -28.69
CA GLY A 352 -2.49 20.81 -28.03
C GLY A 352 -2.85 19.76 -29.07
N ALA A 353 -2.13 18.63 -29.08
CA ALA A 353 -2.64 17.45 -29.77
C ALA A 353 -3.93 17.00 -29.07
N GLY A 354 -5.01 16.81 -29.84
CA GLY A 354 -6.22 16.18 -29.33
C GLY A 354 -5.94 14.73 -28.98
N VAL A 355 -5.61 14.46 -27.72
CA VAL A 355 -5.35 13.09 -27.23
C VAL A 355 -6.64 12.52 -26.66
N THR A 356 -7.04 11.35 -27.15
CA THR A 356 -8.19 10.62 -26.60
C THR A 356 -7.96 10.26 -25.12
N TRP A 357 -9.04 10.15 -24.35
CA TRP A 357 -8.96 9.97 -22.90
C TRP A 357 -8.14 8.74 -22.48
N TYR A 358 -8.21 7.64 -23.23
CA TYR A 358 -7.47 6.39 -22.94
C TYR A 358 -5.98 6.46 -23.33
N ARG A 359 -5.60 7.33 -24.28
CA ARG A 359 -4.19 7.57 -24.64
C ARG A 359 -3.51 8.57 -23.70
N ARG A 360 -4.29 9.38 -22.98
CA ARG A 360 -3.79 10.37 -22.03
C ARG A 360 -2.82 9.81 -20.97
N PRO A 361 -3.09 8.67 -20.29
CA PRO A 361 -2.13 8.11 -19.33
C PRO A 361 -0.82 7.63 -19.97
N LEU A 362 -0.81 7.35 -21.29
CA LEU A 362 0.36 6.91 -22.06
C LEU A 362 1.12 8.07 -22.74
N ALA A 363 0.60 9.30 -22.68
CA ALA A 363 1.26 10.45 -23.28
C ALA A 363 2.51 10.84 -22.48
N TYR A 364 3.65 11.02 -23.17
CA TYR A 364 4.92 11.41 -22.54
C TYR A 364 4.99 12.89 -22.17
N HIS A 365 4.27 13.75 -22.88
CA HIS A 365 4.18 15.17 -22.56
C HIS A 365 2.80 15.53 -21.99
N PRO A 366 2.74 16.41 -20.98
CA PRO A 366 1.48 16.95 -20.50
C PRO A 366 0.86 17.90 -21.54
N SER A 367 -0.46 18.04 -21.52
CA SER A 367 -1.14 18.99 -22.42
C SER A 367 -0.75 20.43 -22.08
N PRO A 368 -0.73 21.35 -23.07
CA PRO A 368 -0.44 22.77 -22.82
C PRO A 368 -1.34 23.40 -21.74
N ALA A 369 -2.62 23.02 -21.72
CA ALA A 369 -3.56 23.46 -20.68
C ALA A 369 -3.13 23.00 -19.27
N ARG A 370 -2.63 21.77 -19.13
CA ARG A 370 -2.14 21.26 -17.84
C ARG A 370 -0.84 21.94 -17.44
N ARG A 371 0.09 22.19 -18.37
CA ARG A 371 1.34 22.94 -18.12
C ARG A 371 1.04 24.36 -17.63
N ARG A 372 0.14 25.10 -18.29
CA ARG A 372 -0.35 26.41 -17.81
C ARG A 372 -0.98 26.34 -16.44
N ALA A 373 -1.81 25.33 -16.18
CA ALA A 373 -2.41 25.15 -14.87
C ALA A 373 -1.37 24.91 -13.78
N VAL A 374 -0.29 24.17 -14.06
CA VAL A 374 0.82 23.96 -13.13
C VAL A 374 1.63 25.24 -12.90
N LEU A 375 1.86 26.05 -13.93
CA LEU A 375 2.52 27.35 -13.79
C LEU A 375 1.71 28.29 -12.90
N ALA A 376 0.38 28.32 -13.07
CA ALA A 376 -0.51 29.09 -12.20
C ALA A 376 -0.63 28.49 -10.79
N ARG A 377 -0.57 27.16 -10.67
CA ARG A 377 -0.79 26.40 -9.43
C ARG A 377 0.26 25.29 -9.27
N PRO A 378 1.46 25.62 -8.74
CA PRO A 378 2.57 24.68 -8.60
C PRO A 378 2.21 23.41 -7.81
N GLU A 379 1.23 23.48 -6.91
CA GLU A 379 0.72 22.35 -6.14
C GLU A 379 0.13 21.23 -7.03
N LEU A 380 -0.22 21.53 -8.28
CA LEU A 380 -0.67 20.51 -9.23
C LEU A 380 0.45 19.63 -9.79
N ALA A 381 1.72 20.04 -9.68
CA ALA A 381 2.87 19.26 -10.14
C ALA A 381 3.19 18.11 -9.18
N VAL A 382 2.89 18.28 -7.89
CA VAL A 382 3.28 17.37 -6.81
C VAL A 382 2.25 16.30 -6.47
N SER A 383 1.08 16.34 -7.11
CA SER A 383 -0.06 15.48 -6.78
C SER A 383 0.27 14.00 -6.98
N VAL A 384 -0.10 13.18 -5.99
CA VAL A 384 -0.10 11.72 -6.10
C VAL A 384 -1.47 11.25 -6.55
N THR A 385 -1.50 10.28 -7.45
CA THR A 385 -2.72 9.77 -8.07
C THR A 385 -2.99 8.31 -7.68
N ALA A 386 -4.22 7.84 -7.91
CA ALA A 386 -4.56 6.42 -7.74
C ALA A 386 -3.65 5.50 -8.56
N LEU A 387 -3.22 5.95 -9.75
CA LEU A 387 -2.30 5.18 -10.60
C LEU A 387 -0.90 5.04 -9.97
N ASP A 388 -0.41 6.07 -9.28
CA ASP A 388 0.86 5.98 -8.55
C ASP A 388 0.75 4.95 -7.41
N GLY A 389 -0.39 4.95 -6.69
CA GLY A 389 -0.69 3.94 -5.68
C GLY A 389 -0.77 2.52 -6.27
N LEU A 390 -1.49 2.35 -7.38
CA LEU A 390 -1.63 1.06 -8.06
C LEU A 390 -0.30 0.49 -8.53
N ALA A 391 0.54 1.30 -9.18
CA ALA A 391 1.85 0.86 -9.63
C ALA A 391 2.77 0.48 -8.45
N ALA A 392 2.77 1.29 -7.39
CA ALA A 392 3.57 1.03 -6.21
C ALA A 392 3.12 -0.24 -5.46
N GLY A 393 1.81 -0.42 -5.26
CA GLY A 393 1.23 -1.61 -4.64
C GLY A 393 1.46 -2.88 -5.47
N PHE A 394 1.31 -2.80 -6.79
CA PHE A 394 1.57 -3.93 -7.69
C PHE A 394 3.03 -4.38 -7.65
N LEU A 395 3.97 -3.44 -7.76
CA LEU A 395 5.39 -3.75 -7.67
C LEU A 395 5.79 -4.25 -6.28
N ALA A 396 5.20 -3.70 -5.22
CA ALA A 396 5.39 -4.19 -3.85
C ALA A 396 5.03 -5.67 -3.73
N ALA A 397 3.82 -6.06 -4.17
CA ALA A 397 3.36 -7.45 -4.10
C ALA A 397 4.18 -8.40 -5.00
N LEU A 398 4.70 -7.93 -6.14
CA LEU A 398 5.61 -8.74 -6.97
C LEU A 398 7.00 -8.94 -6.34
N ILE A 399 7.52 -7.95 -5.61
CA ILE A 399 8.88 -7.97 -5.06
C ILE A 399 8.96 -8.80 -3.78
N ILE A 400 7.93 -8.75 -2.91
CA ILE A 400 7.97 -9.43 -1.61
C ILE A 400 8.32 -10.93 -1.75
N PRO A 401 7.62 -11.74 -2.57
CA PRO A 401 7.93 -13.16 -2.67
C PRO A 401 9.35 -13.43 -3.18
N GLN A 402 9.83 -12.62 -4.13
CA GLN A 402 11.19 -12.76 -4.67
C GLN A 402 12.26 -12.50 -3.60
N LEU A 403 12.07 -11.48 -2.77
CA LEU A 403 12.97 -11.20 -1.66
C LEU A 403 12.85 -12.24 -0.54
N VAL A 404 11.64 -12.72 -0.23
CA VAL A 404 11.44 -13.79 0.75
C VAL A 404 12.16 -15.06 0.30
N SER A 405 11.99 -15.51 -0.95
CA SER A 405 12.71 -16.67 -1.50
C SER A 405 14.22 -16.49 -1.40
N ALA A 406 14.74 -15.31 -1.78
CA ALA A 406 16.18 -15.05 -1.75
C ALA A 406 16.77 -15.01 -0.33
N LEU A 407 16.05 -14.41 0.62
CA LEU A 407 16.53 -14.22 1.99
C LEU A 407 16.25 -15.41 2.90
N THR A 408 15.28 -16.26 2.56
CA THR A 408 14.99 -17.47 3.34
C THR A 408 16.21 -18.36 3.41
N TRP A 409 16.95 -18.55 2.31
CA TRP A 409 18.21 -19.29 2.35
C TRP A 409 19.24 -18.63 3.27
N VAL A 410 19.50 -17.33 3.08
CA VAL A 410 20.50 -16.56 3.87
C VAL A 410 20.26 -16.67 5.36
N PHE A 411 19.00 -16.61 5.79
CA PHE A 411 18.65 -16.61 7.21
C PHE A 411 18.33 -18.00 7.80
N SER A 412 18.11 -19.01 6.96
CA SER A 412 17.89 -20.38 7.43
C SER A 412 19.12 -20.95 8.12
N GLU A 413 20.32 -20.65 7.61
CA GLU A 413 21.58 -21.06 8.24
C GLU A 413 21.78 -20.42 9.63
N ALA A 414 21.32 -19.18 9.80
CA ALA A 414 21.42 -18.44 11.05
C ALA A 414 20.29 -18.78 12.05
N SER A 415 19.34 -19.66 11.71
CA SER A 415 18.11 -19.91 12.48
C SER A 415 17.26 -18.64 12.71
N ARG A 416 17.33 -17.66 11.79
CA ARG A 416 16.62 -16.36 11.86
C ARG A 416 15.59 -16.21 10.74
N THR A 417 14.78 -17.24 10.52
CA THR A 417 13.75 -17.24 9.47
C THR A 417 12.72 -16.11 9.62
N ASP A 418 12.58 -15.54 10.82
CA ASP A 418 11.82 -14.32 11.08
C ASP A 418 12.33 -13.13 10.24
N LEU A 419 13.66 -12.98 10.09
CA LEU A 419 14.27 -11.93 9.29
C LEU A 419 13.99 -12.08 7.80
N ALA A 420 13.77 -13.31 7.31
CA ALA A 420 13.40 -13.56 5.93
C ALA A 420 12.01 -13.00 5.57
N LEU A 421 11.16 -12.71 6.56
CA LEU A 421 9.86 -12.06 6.37
C LEU A 421 9.91 -10.56 6.69
N VAL A 422 10.67 -10.17 7.71
CA VAL A 422 10.82 -8.75 8.11
C VAL A 422 11.58 -7.95 7.07
N VAL A 423 12.73 -8.44 6.57
CA VAL A 423 13.59 -7.67 5.66
C VAL A 423 12.90 -7.36 4.32
N PRO A 424 12.21 -8.29 3.65
CA PRO A 424 11.40 -7.98 2.47
C PRO A 424 10.34 -6.91 2.73
N ALA A 425 9.58 -7.05 3.82
CA ALA A 425 8.53 -6.10 4.17
C ALA A 425 9.10 -4.70 4.44
N VAL A 426 10.22 -4.59 5.16
CA VAL A 426 10.93 -3.33 5.39
C VAL A 426 11.46 -2.74 4.09
N THR A 427 12.05 -3.55 3.21
CA THR A 427 12.59 -3.10 1.92
C THR A 427 11.49 -2.56 1.01
N VAL A 428 10.37 -3.28 0.92
CA VAL A 428 9.21 -2.86 0.14
C VAL A 428 8.44 -1.71 0.81
N GLY A 429 8.48 -1.64 2.15
CA GLY A 429 8.03 -0.50 2.91
C GLY A 429 8.76 0.79 2.53
N LEU A 430 10.05 0.72 2.20
CA LEU A 430 10.81 1.88 1.69
C LEU A 430 10.33 2.30 0.28
N LEU A 431 10.02 1.32 -0.57
CA LEU A 431 9.44 1.56 -1.90
C LEU A 431 8.10 2.30 -1.80
N LEU A 432 7.15 1.79 -0.99
CA LEU A 432 5.85 2.44 -0.77
C LEU A 432 6.00 3.77 -0.02
N GLY A 433 6.87 3.83 0.98
CA GLY A 433 7.09 5.02 1.79
C GLY A 433 7.71 6.18 1.00
N SER A 434 8.67 5.90 0.12
CA SER A 434 9.28 6.91 -0.76
C SER A 434 8.36 7.33 -1.91
N SER A 435 7.51 6.45 -2.42
CA SER A 435 6.64 6.74 -3.57
C SER A 435 5.28 7.31 -3.19
N VAL A 436 4.53 6.58 -2.38
CA VAL A 436 3.19 6.94 -1.95
C VAL A 436 3.26 7.86 -0.73
N GLY A 437 3.95 7.43 0.33
CA GLY A 437 3.97 8.12 1.62
C GLY A 437 4.52 9.55 1.53
N LEU A 438 5.73 9.71 1.00
CA LEU A 438 6.37 11.02 0.82
C LEU A 438 5.56 11.92 -0.11
N GLY A 439 4.95 11.36 -1.15
CA GLY A 439 4.11 12.09 -2.07
C GLY A 439 2.82 12.63 -1.42
N LEU A 440 2.19 11.83 -0.55
CA LEU A 440 1.02 12.26 0.24
C LEU A 440 1.41 13.38 1.22
N TRP A 441 2.53 13.25 1.92
CA TRP A 441 2.99 14.29 2.86
C TRP A 441 3.29 15.61 2.15
N ARG A 442 3.94 15.54 0.98
CA ARG A 442 4.19 16.71 0.14
C ARG A 442 2.88 17.37 -0.33
N ALA A 443 1.91 16.58 -0.80
CA ALA A 443 0.62 17.09 -1.22
C ALA A 443 -0.16 17.73 -0.05
N THR A 444 -0.11 17.12 1.13
CA THR A 444 -0.74 17.67 2.33
C THR A 444 -0.06 18.97 2.80
N LEU A 445 1.27 19.06 2.73
CA LEU A 445 2.00 20.29 3.06
C LEU A 445 1.60 21.45 2.12
N LEU A 446 1.49 21.19 0.81
CA LEU A 446 1.18 22.22 -0.19
C LEU A 446 -0.31 22.60 -0.25
N THR A 447 -1.22 21.73 0.20
CA THR A 447 -2.65 22.07 0.34
C THR A 447 -2.97 22.86 1.60
N ARG A 448 -2.04 22.94 2.56
CA ARG A 448 -2.20 23.71 3.80
C ARG A 448 -1.99 25.20 3.60
N THR A 449 -1.21 25.57 2.60
CA THR A 449 -0.85 26.96 2.35
C THR A 449 -2.01 27.69 1.67
N PRO A 450 -2.56 28.75 2.27
CA PRO A 450 -3.63 29.52 1.65
C PRO A 450 -3.08 30.16 0.39
N THR A 451 -3.49 29.68 -0.78
CA THR A 451 -3.28 30.40 -2.03
C THR A 451 -4.12 31.67 -1.95
N THR A 452 -3.52 32.80 -1.63
CA THR A 452 -4.17 34.11 -1.46
C THR A 452 -4.59 34.77 -2.78
N GLY A 453 -4.50 34.04 -3.90
CA GLY A 453 -5.03 34.54 -5.16
C GLY A 453 -6.54 34.75 -5.07
N PRO A 454 -7.08 35.91 -5.50
CA PRO A 454 -8.50 36.07 -5.75
C PRO A 454 -8.92 34.90 -6.63
N ARG A 455 -9.81 34.03 -6.12
CA ARG A 455 -10.45 33.06 -6.99
C ARG A 455 -11.17 33.94 -8.01
N PRO A 456 -10.87 33.88 -9.32
CA PRO A 456 -11.58 34.71 -10.28
C PRO A 456 -13.05 34.42 -10.06
N ASP A 457 -13.78 35.42 -9.57
CA ASP A 457 -15.20 35.27 -9.33
C ASP A 457 -15.76 34.75 -10.65
N PRO A 458 -16.49 33.61 -10.65
CA PRO A 458 -17.18 33.23 -11.86
C PRO A 458 -17.99 34.44 -12.23
N VAL A 459 -17.69 35.05 -13.38
CA VAL A 459 -18.34 36.27 -13.88
C VAL A 459 -19.81 35.89 -14.09
N THR A 460 -20.58 35.90 -13.02
CA THR A 460 -22.01 35.83 -13.02
C THR A 460 -22.43 37.24 -13.38
N GLY A 461 -22.87 37.39 -14.62
CA GLY A 461 -23.46 38.63 -15.14
C GLY A 461 -24.41 39.23 -14.11
N GLY A 462 -24.28 40.55 -13.94
CA GLY A 462 -24.80 41.28 -12.80
C GLY A 462 -26.29 41.10 -12.55
N THR A 463 -26.63 41.08 -11.28
CA THR A 463 -27.79 41.79 -10.75
C THR A 463 -27.39 42.34 -9.39
N THR A 464 -27.58 43.65 -9.25
CA THR A 464 -27.24 44.49 -8.10
C THR A 464 -28.03 44.06 -6.86
N GLY A 465 -27.34 43.80 -5.75
CA GLY A 465 -27.95 43.52 -4.46
C GLY A 465 -26.92 43.56 -3.34
N GLU A 466 -26.57 44.77 -2.91
CA GLU A 466 -25.81 45.02 -1.67
C GLU A 466 -26.55 44.43 -0.46
N THR A 467 -26.03 43.32 0.09
CA THR A 467 -26.25 43.00 1.51
C THR A 467 -24.94 42.49 2.11
N ALA A 468 -24.33 43.35 2.94
CA ALA A 468 -23.18 43.07 3.80
C ALA A 468 -23.47 41.91 4.76
N GLY A 469 -22.56 40.95 4.98
CA GLY A 469 -21.57 41.05 6.04
C GLY A 469 -21.41 39.71 6.80
N GLY A 470 -20.19 39.17 6.90
CA GLY A 470 -19.78 38.28 8.01
C GLY A 470 -19.68 36.75 7.80
N GLY A 471 -20.09 36.17 6.66
CA GLY A 471 -20.21 34.70 6.53
C GLY A 471 -19.11 33.94 5.77
N ALA A 472 -18.26 34.60 4.98
CA ALA A 472 -17.49 33.93 3.92
C ALA A 472 -16.32 33.05 4.39
N GLY A 473 -15.75 33.31 5.58
CA GLY A 473 -14.53 32.64 6.04
C GLY A 473 -14.66 31.15 6.39
N LYS A 474 -15.86 30.64 6.70
CA LYS A 474 -16.03 29.22 7.12
C LYS A 474 -16.25 28.23 5.98
N ALA A 475 -16.63 28.68 4.79
CA ALA A 475 -16.97 27.77 3.69
C ALA A 475 -15.73 27.26 2.92
N THR A 476 -14.63 28.00 2.94
CA THR A 476 -13.41 27.68 2.19
C THR A 476 -12.58 26.57 2.84
N ASP A 477 -12.54 26.52 4.18
CA ASP A 477 -11.81 25.51 4.94
C ASP A 477 -12.32 24.07 4.71
N GLY A 478 -13.64 23.91 4.51
CA GLY A 478 -14.25 22.59 4.26
C GLY A 478 -13.89 21.99 2.90
N ALA A 479 -13.76 22.82 1.87
CA ALA A 479 -13.49 22.37 0.50
C ALA A 479 -12.08 21.79 0.35
N ALA A 480 -11.07 22.43 0.96
CA ALA A 480 -9.69 21.95 0.92
C ALA A 480 -9.52 20.61 1.65
N GLY A 481 -10.18 20.45 2.81
CA GLY A 481 -10.17 19.19 3.56
C GLY A 481 -10.82 18.02 2.80
N SER A 482 -11.90 18.29 2.05
CA SER A 482 -12.56 17.30 1.21
C SER A 482 -11.68 16.83 0.05
N ALA A 483 -10.96 17.75 -0.60
CA ALA A 483 -10.07 17.43 -1.72
C ALA A 483 -8.88 16.55 -1.30
N ALA A 484 -8.22 16.88 -0.17
CA ALA A 484 -7.11 16.08 0.36
C ALA A 484 -7.57 14.66 0.75
N ALA A 485 -8.75 14.54 1.37
CA ALA A 485 -9.34 13.25 1.71
C ALA A 485 -9.70 12.41 0.48
N GLY A 486 -10.26 13.04 -0.56
CA GLY A 486 -10.55 12.38 -1.83
C GLY A 486 -9.28 11.87 -2.53
N MET A 487 -8.20 12.67 -2.51
CA MET A 487 -6.90 12.27 -3.03
C MET A 487 -6.33 11.08 -2.26
N ALA A 488 -6.26 11.15 -0.93
CA ALA A 488 -5.76 10.07 -0.09
C ALA A 488 -6.57 8.77 -0.28
N GLY A 489 -7.90 8.85 -0.36
CA GLY A 489 -8.76 7.70 -0.63
C GLY A 489 -8.52 7.07 -2.01
N GLY A 490 -8.33 7.89 -3.05
CA GLY A 490 -8.00 7.40 -4.39
C GLY A 490 -6.62 6.71 -4.45
N VAL A 491 -5.62 7.29 -3.80
CA VAL A 491 -4.27 6.70 -3.71
C VAL A 491 -4.31 5.39 -2.90
N ALA A 492 -5.01 5.37 -1.77
CA ALA A 492 -5.17 4.17 -0.93
C ALA A 492 -5.89 3.04 -1.67
N GLY A 493 -6.96 3.36 -2.42
CA GLY A 493 -7.64 2.39 -3.28
C GLY A 493 -6.72 1.85 -4.38
N GLY A 494 -5.89 2.72 -4.97
CA GLY A 494 -4.83 2.31 -5.89
C GLY A 494 -3.87 1.30 -5.26
N VAL A 495 -3.29 1.61 -4.10
CA VAL A 495 -2.37 0.71 -3.37
C VAL A 495 -3.01 -0.64 -3.09
N ALA A 496 -4.25 -0.66 -2.59
CA ALA A 496 -4.97 -1.87 -2.28
C ALA A 496 -5.17 -2.77 -3.51
N VAL A 497 -5.69 -2.20 -4.60
CA VAL A 497 -5.88 -2.91 -5.87
C VAL A 497 -4.55 -3.39 -6.42
N GLY A 498 -3.50 -2.56 -6.37
CA GLY A 498 -2.16 -2.92 -6.80
C GLY A 498 -1.63 -4.14 -6.05
N LEU A 499 -1.71 -4.15 -4.71
CA LEU A 499 -1.25 -5.27 -3.88
C LEU A 499 -2.01 -6.56 -4.20
N VAL A 500 -3.36 -6.50 -4.29
CA VAL A 500 -4.19 -7.68 -4.61
C VAL A 500 -3.86 -8.22 -5.99
N VAL A 501 -3.82 -7.36 -7.01
CA VAL A 501 -3.50 -7.77 -8.38
C VAL A 501 -2.08 -8.35 -8.46
N GLY A 502 -1.11 -7.73 -7.77
CA GLY A 502 0.26 -8.24 -7.75
C GLY A 502 0.36 -9.63 -7.10
N GLN A 503 -0.37 -9.89 -6.01
CA GLN A 503 -0.43 -11.21 -5.38
C GLN A 503 -1.07 -12.25 -6.30
N VAL A 504 -2.24 -11.94 -6.87
CA VAL A 504 -2.94 -12.85 -7.82
C VAL A 504 -2.04 -13.21 -9.00
N VAL A 505 -1.30 -12.24 -9.52
CA VAL A 505 -0.34 -12.44 -10.61
C VAL A 505 0.86 -13.28 -10.14
N GLY A 506 1.26 -13.19 -8.87
CA GLY A 506 2.30 -14.00 -8.25
C GLY A 506 1.92 -15.46 -8.02
N LEU A 507 0.64 -15.79 -7.77
CA LEU A 507 0.17 -17.12 -7.36
C LEU A 507 0.64 -18.31 -8.21
N PRO A 508 0.64 -18.27 -9.56
CA PRO A 508 1.16 -19.41 -10.32
C PRO A 508 2.64 -19.75 -10.06
N GLN A 509 3.42 -18.92 -9.35
CA GLN A 509 4.80 -19.25 -8.93
C GLN A 509 4.85 -20.06 -7.63
N THR A 510 3.81 -19.98 -6.81
CA THR A 510 3.69 -20.69 -5.54
C THR A 510 2.90 -21.99 -5.69
N GLY A 511 2.12 -22.13 -6.78
CA GLY A 511 1.23 -23.29 -6.98
C GLY A 511 -0.01 -23.24 -6.07
N LEU A 512 -0.28 -22.10 -5.44
CA LEU A 512 -1.42 -21.90 -4.56
C LEU A 512 -2.61 -21.35 -5.34
N GLU A 513 -3.80 -21.82 -4.99
CA GLU A 513 -5.06 -21.23 -5.45
C GLU A 513 -5.28 -19.85 -4.79
N PRO A 514 -5.95 -18.90 -5.47
CA PRO A 514 -6.26 -17.61 -4.87
C PRO A 514 -7.12 -17.76 -3.62
N SER A 515 -6.57 -17.43 -2.47
CA SER A 515 -7.29 -17.37 -1.20
C SER A 515 -7.89 -15.97 -1.00
N TRP A 516 -9.01 -15.92 -0.26
CA TRP A 516 -9.63 -14.64 0.13
C TRP A 516 -8.73 -13.82 1.06
N THR A 517 -7.73 -14.45 1.68
CA THR A 517 -6.76 -13.85 2.59
C THR A 517 -5.86 -12.83 1.89
N ILE A 518 -5.70 -12.90 0.56
CA ILE A 518 -5.02 -11.86 -0.25
C ILE A 518 -5.67 -10.47 -0.04
N LEU A 519 -6.96 -10.42 0.26
CA LEU A 519 -7.67 -9.17 0.57
C LEU A 519 -7.16 -8.52 1.87
N VAL A 520 -6.55 -9.28 2.79
CA VAL A 520 -5.96 -8.79 4.03
C VAL A 520 -4.80 -7.84 3.73
N VAL A 521 -3.89 -8.23 2.83
CA VAL A 521 -2.75 -7.38 2.43
C VAL A 521 -3.24 -6.14 1.69
N GLY A 522 -4.22 -6.29 0.79
CA GLY A 522 -4.85 -5.16 0.11
C GLY A 522 -5.47 -4.14 1.08
N TRP A 523 -6.23 -4.61 2.06
CA TRP A 523 -6.83 -3.77 3.10
C TRP A 523 -5.80 -3.15 4.04
N ALA A 524 -4.75 -3.89 4.40
CA ALA A 524 -3.66 -3.37 5.20
C ALA A 524 -2.93 -2.24 4.48
N GLY A 525 -2.63 -2.40 3.19
CA GLY A 525 -2.04 -1.36 2.34
C GLY A 525 -2.93 -0.13 2.18
N PHE A 526 -4.25 -0.33 2.05
CA PHE A 526 -5.23 0.75 2.09
C PHE A 526 -5.10 1.54 3.40
N GLY A 527 -5.14 0.82 4.52
CA GLY A 527 -5.07 1.39 5.85
C GLY A 527 -3.79 2.18 6.10
N ALA A 528 -2.63 1.59 5.80
CA ALA A 528 -1.34 2.26 5.89
C ALA A 528 -1.30 3.57 5.07
N THR A 529 -1.91 3.58 3.89
CA THR A 529 -1.94 4.77 3.02
C THR A 529 -2.80 5.89 3.62
N VAL A 530 -3.97 5.55 4.20
CA VAL A 530 -4.82 6.54 4.89
C VAL A 530 -4.14 7.07 6.15
N LEU A 531 -3.50 6.19 6.91
CA LEU A 531 -2.71 6.58 8.09
C LEU A 531 -1.56 7.50 7.69
N SER A 532 -0.81 7.16 6.63
CA SER A 532 0.25 8.01 6.08
C SER A 532 -0.27 9.42 5.75
N ALA A 533 -1.43 9.54 5.09
CA ALA A 533 -2.03 10.85 4.82
C ALA A 533 -2.39 11.62 6.11
N GLY A 534 -2.91 10.91 7.13
CA GLY A 534 -3.18 11.48 8.46
C GLY A 534 -1.92 11.99 9.16
N LEU A 535 -0.81 11.24 9.10
CA LEU A 535 0.50 11.69 9.60
C LEU A 535 1.02 12.88 8.81
N GLY A 536 0.79 12.92 7.49
CA GLY A 536 1.15 14.07 6.66
C GLY A 536 0.43 15.35 7.09
N GLU A 537 -0.83 15.25 7.54
CA GLU A 537 -1.57 16.39 8.08
C GLU A 537 -0.98 16.90 9.38
N LEU A 538 -0.61 16.00 10.29
CA LEU A 538 0.07 16.34 11.55
C LEU A 538 1.46 16.92 11.28
N TRP A 539 2.19 16.34 10.33
CA TRP A 539 3.54 16.76 9.98
C TRP A 539 3.57 18.14 9.34
N ALA A 540 2.59 18.47 8.51
CA ALA A 540 2.47 19.80 7.95
C ALA A 540 2.37 20.87 9.06
N ASP A 541 1.74 20.57 10.20
CA ASP A 541 1.69 21.50 11.34
C ASP A 541 3.05 21.65 12.04
N ALA A 542 3.90 20.62 12.00
CA ALA A 542 5.24 20.63 12.61
C ALA A 542 6.35 21.12 11.67
N ALA A 543 6.11 21.12 10.36
CA ALA A 543 7.09 21.45 9.32
C ALA A 543 7.79 22.82 9.50
N PRO A 544 7.13 23.89 9.97
CA PRO A 544 7.79 25.18 10.20
C PRO A 544 8.93 25.14 11.22
N ALA A 545 8.95 24.17 12.14
CA ALA A 545 10.01 24.01 13.13
C ALA A 545 11.24 23.28 12.59
N LEU A 546 11.24 22.88 11.31
CA LEU A 546 12.25 22.03 10.72
C LEU A 546 12.91 22.67 9.50
N SER A 547 14.16 22.30 9.27
CA SER A 547 14.81 22.55 7.98
C SER A 547 14.15 21.71 6.89
N ARG A 548 14.26 22.18 5.64
CA ARG A 548 13.80 21.45 4.44
C ARG A 548 14.23 19.99 4.48
N ARG A 549 15.52 19.73 4.73
CA ARG A 549 16.10 18.38 4.74
C ARG A 549 15.56 17.50 5.87
N ALA A 550 15.52 18.02 7.09
CA ALA A 550 14.98 17.29 8.22
C ALA A 550 13.49 16.93 7.98
N SER A 551 12.73 17.87 7.41
CA SER A 551 11.30 17.70 7.14
C SER A 551 11.01 16.50 6.23
N TRP A 552 11.70 16.38 5.08
CA TRP A 552 11.46 15.26 4.16
C TRP A 552 12.15 13.95 4.58
N VAL A 553 13.30 13.99 5.27
CA VAL A 553 13.98 12.78 5.77
C VAL A 553 13.11 12.08 6.82
N ILE A 554 12.55 12.84 7.76
CA ILE A 554 11.66 12.27 8.78
C ILE A 554 10.38 11.75 8.12
N ALA A 555 9.83 12.47 7.13
CA ALA A 555 8.71 11.98 6.33
C ALA A 555 8.99 10.63 5.68
N LEU A 556 10.15 10.48 5.07
CA LEU A 556 10.57 9.22 4.46
C LEU A 556 10.72 8.11 5.50
N ALA A 557 11.42 8.37 6.61
CA ALA A 557 11.66 7.38 7.66
C ALA A 557 10.37 6.89 8.31
N VAL A 558 9.44 7.80 8.64
CA VAL A 558 8.15 7.47 9.24
C VAL A 558 7.31 6.61 8.29
N ASN A 559 7.24 7.00 7.02
CA ASN A 559 6.49 6.23 6.03
C ASN A 559 7.14 4.87 5.75
N TRP A 560 8.46 4.79 5.73
CA TRP A 560 9.20 3.54 5.60
C TRP A 560 8.84 2.56 6.73
N VAL A 561 8.93 3.01 7.98
CA VAL A 561 8.57 2.20 9.16
C VAL A 561 7.10 1.80 9.11
N LEU A 562 6.19 2.73 8.80
CA LEU A 562 4.75 2.48 8.73
C LEU A 562 4.40 1.41 7.68
N PHE A 563 4.82 1.57 6.42
CA PHE A 563 4.51 0.58 5.40
C PHE A 563 5.22 -0.74 5.67
N GLY A 564 6.46 -0.71 6.17
CA GLY A 564 7.21 -1.93 6.50
C GLY A 564 6.54 -2.78 7.58
N VAL A 565 6.17 -2.17 8.71
CA VAL A 565 5.51 -2.91 9.80
C VAL A 565 4.12 -3.39 9.39
N VAL A 566 3.36 -2.60 8.62
CA VAL A 566 2.02 -3.01 8.16
C VAL A 566 2.10 -4.18 7.19
N LEU A 567 3.00 -4.14 6.20
CA LEU A 567 3.16 -5.24 5.25
C LEU A 567 3.64 -6.52 5.94
N TRP A 568 4.55 -6.40 6.91
CA TRP A 568 5.00 -7.55 7.69
C TRP A 568 3.87 -8.17 8.51
N LEU A 569 3.12 -7.37 9.28
CA LEU A 569 1.99 -7.86 10.07
C LEU A 569 0.89 -8.45 9.18
N ALA A 570 0.62 -7.84 8.03
CA ALA A 570 -0.38 -8.33 7.09
C ALA A 570 0.03 -9.66 6.44
N GLY A 571 1.30 -9.79 6.03
CA GLY A 571 1.82 -11.04 5.47
C GLY A 571 1.86 -12.18 6.49
N GLN A 572 2.16 -11.89 7.77
CA GLN A 572 2.03 -12.86 8.85
C GLN A 572 0.58 -13.29 9.07
N LEU A 573 -0.35 -12.33 9.09
CA LEU A 573 -1.77 -12.62 9.27
C LEU A 573 -2.34 -13.43 8.10
N GLU A 574 -1.96 -13.09 6.86
CA GLU A 574 -2.30 -13.86 5.64
C GLU A 574 -1.80 -15.29 5.76
N LEU A 575 -0.51 -15.49 6.07
CA LEU A 575 0.10 -16.81 6.23
C LEU A 575 -0.64 -17.66 7.28
N VAL A 576 -0.97 -17.07 8.42
CA VAL A 576 -1.67 -17.78 9.48
C VAL A 576 -3.11 -18.13 9.08
N LEU A 577 -3.82 -17.22 8.42
CA LEU A 577 -5.17 -17.48 7.94
C LEU A 577 -5.19 -18.57 6.86
N ASP A 578 -4.20 -18.60 5.98
CA ASP A 578 -4.09 -19.63 4.94
C ASP A 578 -3.79 -21.02 5.53
N GLN A 579 -3.00 -21.07 6.60
CA GLN A 579 -2.55 -22.35 7.18
C GLN A 579 -3.54 -22.98 8.16
N GLY A 580 -4.29 -22.18 8.91
CA GLY A 580 -5.15 -22.70 9.98
C GLY A 580 -6.42 -21.91 10.21
N GLY A 581 -6.80 -21.07 9.24
CA GLY A 581 -8.02 -20.29 9.28
C GLY A 581 -8.05 -19.32 10.47
N TRP A 582 -9.28 -19.02 10.90
CA TRP A 582 -9.52 -18.05 11.95
C TRP A 582 -8.99 -18.49 13.33
N GLU A 583 -8.95 -19.79 13.60
CA GLU A 583 -8.51 -20.31 14.90
C GLU A 583 -7.02 -20.02 15.15
N VAL A 584 -6.17 -20.29 14.15
CA VAL A 584 -4.74 -19.96 14.26
C VAL A 584 -4.54 -18.45 14.21
N ALA A 585 -5.34 -17.70 13.45
CA ALA A 585 -5.27 -16.23 13.44
C ALA A 585 -5.61 -15.62 14.81
N ARG A 586 -6.61 -16.17 15.50
CA ARG A 586 -6.95 -15.78 16.88
C ARG A 586 -5.79 -16.04 17.85
N MET A 587 -5.15 -17.21 17.74
CA MET A 587 -3.94 -17.51 18.52
C MET A 587 -2.79 -16.56 18.16
N TRP A 588 -2.62 -16.24 16.88
CA TRP A 588 -1.62 -15.29 16.41
C TRP A 588 -1.82 -13.91 17.04
N PHE A 589 -3.05 -13.37 17.05
CA PHE A 589 -3.35 -12.07 17.67
C PHE A 589 -3.03 -12.01 19.16
N THR A 590 -2.95 -13.15 19.83
CA THR A 590 -2.68 -13.20 21.27
C THR A 590 -1.22 -13.52 21.60
N SER A 591 -0.49 -14.18 20.71
CA SER A 591 0.87 -14.67 20.96
C SER A 591 1.97 -13.94 20.18
N MET A 592 1.78 -13.63 18.89
CA MET A 592 2.81 -13.02 18.04
C MET A 592 2.97 -11.48 18.13
N PRO A 593 1.94 -10.65 18.43
CA PRO A 593 2.11 -9.21 18.45
C PRO A 593 3.11 -8.69 19.50
N GLY A 594 3.55 -9.54 20.45
CA GLY A 594 4.62 -9.23 21.40
C GLY A 594 6.02 -9.17 20.81
N THR A 595 6.19 -9.38 19.50
CA THR A 595 7.51 -9.31 18.87
C THR A 595 8.10 -7.90 18.97
N TRP A 596 9.34 -7.82 19.46
CA TRP A 596 10.07 -6.56 19.63
C TRP A 596 10.09 -5.64 18.40
N PRO A 597 10.23 -6.15 17.15
CA PRO A 597 10.17 -5.30 15.97
C PRO A 597 8.83 -4.55 15.79
N ALA A 598 7.70 -5.20 16.07
CA ALA A 598 6.38 -4.57 15.97
C ALA A 598 6.25 -3.42 16.98
N LEU A 599 6.66 -3.69 18.22
CA LEU A 599 6.61 -2.72 19.30
C LEU A 599 7.55 -1.54 19.07
N ALA A 600 8.77 -1.81 18.61
CA ALA A 600 9.73 -0.76 18.29
C ALA A 600 9.20 0.16 17.18
N ALA A 601 8.61 -0.42 16.12
CA ALA A 601 8.00 0.35 15.04
C ALA A 601 6.80 1.18 15.50
N ILE A 602 5.86 0.56 16.23
CA ILE A 602 4.66 1.25 16.74
C ILE A 602 5.04 2.34 17.76
N GLY A 603 6.00 2.05 18.64
CA GLY A 603 6.54 3.01 19.60
C GLY A 603 7.20 4.21 18.90
N ALA A 604 8.03 3.96 17.88
CA ALA A 604 8.63 5.03 17.09
C ALA A 604 7.58 5.91 16.40
N LEU A 605 6.55 5.29 15.79
CA LEU A 605 5.44 6.02 15.15
C LEU A 605 4.65 6.86 16.16
N ALA A 606 4.40 6.32 17.36
CA ALA A 606 3.72 7.02 18.44
C ALA A 606 4.54 8.21 18.97
N LEU A 607 5.85 8.02 19.18
CA LEU A 607 6.77 9.07 19.63
C LEU A 607 6.87 10.22 18.62
N VAL A 608 7.04 9.92 17.34
CA VAL A 608 7.09 10.95 16.29
C VAL A 608 5.75 11.70 16.19
N SER A 609 4.64 10.99 16.33
CA SER A 609 3.31 11.61 16.33
C SER A 609 3.11 12.51 17.57
N ALA A 610 3.53 12.07 18.75
CA ALA A 610 3.49 12.87 19.97
C ALA A 610 4.37 14.12 19.85
N TRP A 611 5.58 13.97 19.30
CA TRP A 611 6.48 15.10 19.03
C TRP A 611 5.84 16.11 18.06
N GLY A 612 5.26 15.65 16.95
CA GLY A 612 4.55 16.51 15.99
C GLY A 612 3.38 17.26 16.63
N LEU A 613 2.66 16.63 17.56
CA LEU A 613 1.62 17.29 18.35
C LEU A 613 2.15 18.37 19.29
N VAL A 614 3.28 18.11 19.96
CA VAL A 614 3.88 19.09 20.88
C VAL A 614 4.38 20.30 20.11
N VAL A 615 5.07 20.07 18.99
CA VAL A 615 5.64 21.14 18.15
C VAL A 615 4.54 21.97 17.49
N SER A 616 3.45 21.34 17.02
CA SER A 616 2.33 22.04 16.39
C SER A 616 1.53 22.96 17.33
N ARG A 617 1.74 22.89 18.66
CA ARG A 617 1.09 23.81 19.62
C ARG A 617 1.67 25.21 19.61
N ARG A 618 2.84 25.44 19.01
CA ARG A 618 3.46 26.77 18.93
C ARG A 618 2.59 27.67 18.06
N ARG A 619 2.06 28.75 18.63
CA ARG A 619 1.27 29.77 17.91
C ARG A 619 2.18 30.83 17.30
N GLY A 620 1.71 31.48 16.24
CA GLY A 620 2.43 32.60 15.60
C GLY A 620 3.65 32.18 14.78
N VAL A 621 3.75 30.90 14.39
CA VAL A 621 4.86 30.44 13.56
C VAL A 621 4.69 30.95 12.13
N LEU A 622 5.78 31.45 11.55
CA LEU A 622 5.82 31.88 10.16
C LEU A 622 6.02 30.67 9.24
N MET A 623 5.46 30.76 8.04
CA MET A 623 5.68 29.82 6.97
C MET A 623 7.19 29.73 6.71
N PRO A 624 7.76 28.51 6.68
CA PRO A 624 9.19 28.37 6.46
C PRO A 624 9.59 28.96 5.11
N ARG A 625 10.67 29.76 5.11
CA ARG A 625 11.20 30.41 3.89
C ARG A 625 11.48 29.43 2.76
N TRP A 626 11.84 28.19 3.08
CA TRP A 626 12.12 27.14 2.10
C TRP A 626 10.88 26.64 1.34
N LEU A 627 9.66 27.01 1.76
CA LEU A 627 8.39 26.64 1.12
C LEU A 627 7.85 27.75 0.20
N LEU A 628 8.45 28.93 0.23
CA LEU A 628 8.04 30.09 -0.55
C LEU A 628 9.07 30.40 -1.63
N GLU A 629 8.59 30.82 -2.80
CA GLU A 629 9.49 31.28 -3.86
C GLU A 629 10.12 32.64 -3.53
N THR A 630 9.37 33.54 -2.89
CA THR A 630 9.79 34.93 -2.61
C THR A 630 10.38 35.16 -1.21
N GLY A 631 10.49 34.12 -0.37
CA GLY A 631 11.11 34.22 0.96
C GLY A 631 10.38 35.10 1.99
N GLU A 632 9.31 35.79 1.60
CA GLU A 632 8.54 36.69 2.45
C GLU A 632 7.83 35.95 3.60
N PRO A 633 7.92 36.41 4.84
CA PRO A 633 7.25 35.76 5.96
C PRO A 633 5.73 35.85 5.83
N SER A 634 5.05 34.71 5.94
CA SER A 634 3.58 34.63 5.98
C SER A 634 3.15 33.82 7.20
N PRO A 635 2.06 34.14 7.91
CA PRO A 635 1.60 33.32 9.03
C PRO A 635 1.26 31.90 8.58
N TRP A 636 1.68 30.89 9.36
CA TRP A 636 1.36 29.49 9.12
C TRP A 636 -0.02 29.13 9.71
N PRO A 637 -0.93 28.50 8.94
CA PRO A 637 -2.25 28.14 9.46
C PRO A 637 -2.16 26.92 10.39
N VAL A 638 -2.12 27.18 11.69
CA VAL A 638 -2.16 26.12 12.73
C VAL A 638 -3.60 25.70 13.00
N ARG A 639 -3.88 24.39 12.94
CA ARG A 639 -5.19 23.85 13.32
C ARG A 639 -5.17 23.34 14.77
N PRO A 640 -6.20 23.62 15.59
CA PRO A 640 -6.22 23.21 16.99
C PRO A 640 -6.30 21.69 17.13
N VAL A 641 -5.50 21.11 18.06
CA VAL A 641 -5.40 19.65 18.26
C VAL A 641 -6.07 19.14 19.55
N GLY A 642 -6.77 20.02 20.27
CA GLY A 642 -7.23 19.77 21.65
C GLY A 642 -8.23 18.62 21.88
N GLY A 643 -8.84 18.03 20.84
CA GLY A 643 -9.87 16.99 21.01
C GLY A 643 -9.34 15.54 21.07
N VAL A 644 -8.08 15.32 20.69
CA VAL A 644 -7.54 13.97 20.44
C VAL A 644 -7.27 13.19 21.72
N LEU A 645 -6.49 13.82 22.60
CA LEU A 645 -6.05 13.22 23.85
C LEU A 645 -7.24 12.87 24.75
N GLY A 646 -8.29 13.70 24.74
CA GLY A 646 -9.51 13.45 25.50
C GLY A 646 -10.25 12.19 25.03
N VAL A 647 -10.46 12.01 23.72
CA VAL A 647 -11.16 10.82 23.19
C VAL A 647 -10.38 9.54 23.50
N ALA A 648 -9.05 9.57 23.33
CA ALA A 648 -8.20 8.41 23.58
C ALA A 648 -8.15 8.03 25.07
N MET A 649 -7.98 9.02 25.96
CA MET A 649 -7.99 8.78 27.40
C MET A 649 -9.35 8.26 27.87
N VAL A 650 -10.46 8.85 27.40
CA VAL A 650 -11.81 8.37 27.76
C VAL A 650 -12.01 6.93 27.32
N ALA A 651 -11.67 6.58 26.07
CA ALA A 651 -11.82 5.21 25.58
C ALA A 651 -10.95 4.21 26.36
N GLY A 652 -9.70 4.57 26.68
CA GLY A 652 -8.81 3.73 27.47
C GLY A 652 -9.30 3.54 28.92
N VAL A 653 -9.77 4.61 29.57
CA VAL A 653 -10.34 4.54 30.93
C VAL A 653 -11.60 3.68 30.95
N VAL A 654 -12.49 3.84 29.96
CA VAL A 654 -13.70 3.02 29.84
C VAL A 654 -13.33 1.55 29.65
N SER A 655 -12.33 1.24 28.84
CA SER A 655 -11.81 -0.12 28.69
C SER A 655 -11.35 -0.67 30.03
N ALA A 656 -10.52 0.06 30.78
CA ALA A 656 -10.04 -0.36 32.09
C ALA A 656 -11.19 -0.59 33.10
N LEU A 657 -12.20 0.27 33.09
CA LEU A 657 -13.40 0.12 33.93
C LEU A 657 -14.22 -1.12 33.55
N VAL A 658 -14.42 -1.39 32.26
CA VAL A 658 -15.10 -2.60 31.78
C VAL A 658 -14.34 -3.85 32.25
N CYS A 659 -13.01 -3.82 32.21
CA CYS A 659 -12.18 -4.94 32.66
C CYS A 659 -12.25 -5.14 34.18
N LEU A 660 -12.29 -4.05 34.96
CA LEU A 660 -12.51 -4.10 36.41
C LEU A 660 -13.88 -4.71 36.73
N VAL A 661 -14.95 -4.23 36.09
CA VAL A 661 -16.32 -4.75 36.29
C VAL A 661 -16.40 -6.22 35.91
N PHE A 662 -15.82 -6.60 34.76
CA PHE A 662 -15.76 -8.00 34.33
C PHE A 662 -15.02 -8.88 35.36
N GLY A 663 -13.90 -8.41 35.91
CA GLY A 663 -13.16 -9.11 36.96
C GLY A 663 -13.98 -9.30 38.23
N LEU A 664 -14.70 -8.25 38.67
CA LEU A 664 -15.57 -8.30 39.85
C LEU A 664 -16.75 -9.25 39.67
N VAL A 665 -17.40 -9.23 38.50
CA VAL A 665 -18.55 -10.10 38.19
C VAL A 665 -18.13 -11.56 38.10
N MET A 666 -16.96 -11.84 37.53
CA MET A 666 -16.49 -13.21 37.35
C MET A 666 -15.88 -13.82 38.62
N GLY A 667 -15.64 -13.04 39.67
CA GLY A 667 -15.04 -13.52 40.93
C GLY A 667 -13.55 -13.87 40.80
N PRO A 668 -12.89 -14.45 41.82
CA PRO A 668 -11.52 -14.96 41.71
C PRO A 668 -11.39 -16.08 40.65
N VAL A 669 -10.15 -16.37 40.25
CA VAL A 669 -9.85 -17.44 39.28
C VAL A 669 -9.06 -18.54 39.96
N ASP A 670 -9.61 -19.75 39.95
CA ASP A 670 -8.99 -20.88 40.65
C ASP A 670 -8.17 -21.77 39.70
N THR A 671 -8.30 -21.59 38.38
CA THR A 671 -7.61 -22.40 37.35
C THR A 671 -6.81 -21.56 36.36
N ASP A 672 -5.69 -22.10 35.89
CA ASP A 672 -4.83 -21.41 34.90
C ASP A 672 -5.54 -21.23 33.55
N ALA A 673 -6.39 -22.17 33.15
CA ALA A 673 -7.20 -22.07 31.94
C ALA A 673 -8.15 -20.87 32.00
N ALA A 674 -8.84 -20.68 33.12
CA ALA A 674 -9.70 -19.53 33.31
C ALA A 674 -8.89 -18.21 33.39
N ARG A 675 -7.66 -18.24 33.91
CA ARG A 675 -6.77 -17.06 33.92
C ARG A 675 -6.41 -16.64 32.50
N ILE A 676 -6.00 -17.59 31.67
CA ILE A 676 -5.67 -17.37 30.25
C ILE A 676 -6.90 -16.86 29.49
N GLN A 677 -8.07 -17.49 29.68
CA GLN A 677 -9.31 -17.06 29.04
C GLN A 677 -9.66 -15.61 29.39
N ARG A 678 -9.60 -15.24 30.68
CA ARG A 678 -9.87 -13.85 31.10
C ARG A 678 -8.86 -12.86 30.54
N PHE A 679 -7.59 -13.25 30.44
CA PHE A 679 -6.57 -12.43 29.79
C PHE A 679 -6.91 -12.20 28.30
N PHE A 680 -7.35 -13.21 27.56
CA PHE A 680 -7.78 -13.03 26.18
C PHE A 680 -9.04 -12.17 26.07
N THR A 681 -10.04 -12.37 26.92
CA THR A 681 -11.23 -11.50 26.97
C THR A 681 -10.82 -10.03 27.18
N TYR A 682 -9.88 -9.80 28.10
CA TYR A 682 -9.31 -8.48 28.35
C TYR A 682 -8.69 -7.87 27.07
N LEU A 683 -7.84 -8.62 26.36
CA LEU A 683 -7.21 -8.14 25.12
C LEU A 683 -8.25 -7.68 24.09
N TRP A 684 -9.34 -8.44 23.91
CA TRP A 684 -10.41 -8.10 22.98
C TRP A 684 -11.21 -6.87 23.42
N ILE A 685 -11.43 -6.67 24.72
CA ILE A 685 -12.06 -5.45 25.25
C ILE A 685 -11.20 -4.22 24.95
N VAL A 686 -9.88 -4.33 25.15
CA VAL A 686 -8.96 -3.23 24.81
C VAL A 686 -8.93 -2.98 23.30
N ALA A 687 -8.86 -4.02 22.49
CA ALA A 687 -8.92 -3.90 21.02
C ALA A 687 -10.20 -3.17 20.56
N ALA A 688 -11.36 -3.53 21.12
CA ALA A 688 -12.63 -2.89 20.82
C ALA A 688 -12.62 -1.40 21.24
N ALA A 689 -12.06 -1.07 22.40
CA ALA A 689 -11.90 0.31 22.84
C ALA A 689 -10.97 1.12 21.93
N VAL A 690 -9.89 0.51 21.44
CA VAL A 690 -8.99 1.11 20.45
C VAL A 690 -9.73 1.42 19.15
N VAL A 691 -10.51 0.46 18.62
CA VAL A 691 -11.35 0.67 17.43
C VAL A 691 -12.32 1.83 17.66
N ALA A 692 -13.04 1.83 18.79
CA ALA A 692 -13.99 2.89 19.12
C ALA A 692 -13.30 4.26 19.21
N ALA A 693 -12.12 4.33 19.85
CA ALA A 693 -11.31 5.55 19.93
C ALA A 693 -10.88 6.04 18.54
N ALA A 694 -10.37 5.14 17.69
CA ALA A 694 -9.93 5.46 16.33
C ALA A 694 -11.09 5.94 15.45
N LEU A 695 -12.27 5.34 15.56
CA LEU A 695 -13.46 5.75 14.81
C LEU A 695 -14.00 7.10 15.27
N ALA A 696 -14.00 7.35 16.59
CA ALA A 696 -14.49 8.60 17.20
C ALA A 696 -13.52 9.77 17.03
N ALA A 697 -12.21 9.47 16.93
CA ALA A 697 -11.18 10.47 16.78
C ALA A 697 -11.26 11.16 15.41
N PRO A 698 -11.01 12.49 15.34
CA PRO A 698 -10.86 13.18 14.06
C PRO A 698 -9.75 12.53 13.23
N ARG A 699 -9.82 12.59 11.89
CA ARG A 699 -8.90 11.84 11.02
C ARG A 699 -7.40 11.99 11.36
N ARG A 700 -6.95 13.20 11.71
CA ARG A 700 -5.56 13.51 12.12
C ARG A 700 -5.09 12.82 13.39
N ALA A 701 -6.06 12.39 14.19
CA ALA A 701 -5.88 11.99 15.57
C ALA A 701 -5.95 10.49 15.76
N ARG A 702 -6.46 9.76 14.76
CA ARG A 702 -6.71 8.32 14.83
C ARG A 702 -5.44 7.54 15.17
N LEU A 703 -4.32 7.98 14.60
CA LEU A 703 -2.98 7.42 14.80
C LEU A 703 -2.44 7.47 16.21
N LEU A 704 -2.85 8.47 16.97
CA LEU A 704 -2.50 8.58 18.37
C LEU A 704 -3.60 8.01 19.26
N ALA A 705 -4.85 8.13 18.85
CA ALA A 705 -5.99 7.68 19.64
C ALA A 705 -5.97 6.18 19.86
N GLY A 706 -5.62 5.39 18.84
CA GLY A 706 -5.57 3.94 18.96
C GLY A 706 -4.48 3.44 19.92
N PRO A 707 -3.18 3.68 19.63
CA PRO A 707 -2.09 3.26 20.51
C PRO A 707 -2.21 3.83 21.94
N LEU A 708 -2.68 5.07 22.09
CA LEU A 708 -2.89 5.67 23.41
C LEU A 708 -4.05 5.01 24.16
N ALA A 709 -5.17 4.70 23.50
CA ALA A 709 -6.26 3.94 24.13
C ALA A 709 -5.80 2.52 24.50
N GLY A 710 -4.99 1.88 23.67
CA GLY A 710 -4.38 0.57 23.94
C GLY A 710 -3.42 0.62 25.13
N LEU A 711 -2.57 1.66 25.20
CA LEU A 711 -1.66 1.89 26.32
C LEU A 711 -2.43 2.15 27.63
N VAL A 712 -3.43 3.02 27.60
CA VAL A 712 -4.24 3.34 28.80
C VAL A 712 -5.05 2.12 29.25
N GLY A 713 -5.64 1.36 28.32
CA GLY A 713 -6.29 0.09 28.63
C GLY A 713 -5.32 -0.94 29.22
N GLY A 714 -4.12 -1.04 28.64
CA GLY A 714 -2.96 -1.82 29.11
C GLY A 714 -2.57 -1.52 30.56
N VAL A 715 -2.25 -0.25 30.82
CA VAL A 715 -1.88 0.24 32.15
C VAL A 715 -3.03 0.07 33.14
N GLY A 716 -4.27 0.32 32.71
CA GLY A 716 -5.45 0.13 33.56
C GLY A 716 -5.60 -1.32 34.01
N TYR A 717 -5.31 -2.29 33.15
CA TYR A 717 -5.30 -3.70 33.55
C TYR A 717 -4.16 -4.06 34.49
N LEU A 718 -2.96 -3.54 34.26
CA LEU A 718 -1.85 -3.74 35.20
C LEU A 718 -2.21 -3.17 36.59
N ALA A 719 -2.86 -2.01 36.64
CA ALA A 719 -3.36 -1.43 37.89
C ALA A 719 -4.43 -2.32 38.55
N VAL A 720 -5.42 -2.80 37.77
CA VAL A 720 -6.46 -3.71 38.27
C VAL A 720 -5.85 -5.01 38.81
N ASN A 721 -4.91 -5.62 38.08
CA ASN A 721 -4.19 -6.82 38.50
C ASN A 721 -3.42 -6.59 39.81
N GLY A 722 -2.72 -5.45 39.94
CA GLY A 722 -2.02 -5.07 41.17
C GLY A 722 -2.97 -4.85 42.35
N LEU A 723 -4.13 -4.24 42.12
CA LEU A 723 -5.17 -4.02 43.14
C LEU A 723 -5.75 -5.34 43.69
N PHE A 724 -5.86 -6.38 42.85
CA PHE A 724 -6.28 -7.72 43.26
C PHE A 724 -5.12 -8.61 43.74
N GLY A 725 -3.98 -8.02 44.12
CA GLY A 725 -2.84 -8.75 44.69
C GLY A 725 -1.95 -9.49 43.69
N GLY A 726 -2.13 -9.26 42.38
CA GLY A 726 -1.28 -9.82 41.34
C GLY A 726 0.13 -9.21 41.33
N ARG A 727 1.16 -10.04 41.16
CA ARG A 727 2.56 -9.58 41.09
C ARG A 727 2.84 -8.93 39.72
N LEU A 728 3.31 -7.68 39.74
CA LEU A 728 3.70 -6.93 38.54
C LEU A 728 5.20 -7.09 38.25
N THR A 729 5.63 -8.30 37.87
CA THR A 729 7.01 -8.51 37.44
C THR A 729 7.25 -7.82 36.09
N VAL A 730 8.51 -7.46 35.79
CA VAL A 730 8.88 -6.89 34.49
C VAL A 730 8.46 -7.83 33.34
N ALA A 731 8.67 -9.14 33.51
CA ALA A 731 8.25 -10.14 32.54
C ALA A 731 6.73 -10.13 32.31
N PHE A 732 5.92 -9.99 33.37
CA PHE A 732 4.46 -9.89 33.25
C PHE A 732 4.05 -8.62 32.51
N VAL A 733 4.64 -7.47 32.85
CA VAL A 733 4.37 -6.19 32.16
C VAL A 733 4.73 -6.30 30.66
N LEU A 734 5.88 -6.88 30.34
CA LEU A 734 6.34 -7.10 28.97
C LEU A 734 5.51 -8.15 28.22
N ALA A 735 4.83 -9.08 28.90
CA ALA A 735 3.91 -10.02 28.25
C ALA A 735 2.52 -9.41 27.99
N VAL A 736 2.06 -8.54 28.89
CA VAL A 736 0.68 -8.01 28.89
C VAL A 736 0.53 -6.78 28.02
N LEU A 737 1.51 -5.86 28.03
CA LEU A 737 1.38 -4.56 27.37
C LEU A 737 1.50 -4.63 25.83
N PRO A 738 2.33 -5.50 25.23
CA PRO A 738 2.49 -5.55 23.77
C PRO A 738 1.25 -5.95 22.96
N PRO A 739 0.54 -7.05 23.27
CA PRO A 739 -0.59 -7.48 22.46
C PRO A 739 -1.67 -6.39 22.26
N PRO A 740 -2.15 -5.65 23.28
CA PRO A 740 -3.18 -4.64 23.06
C PRO A 740 -2.68 -3.45 22.21
N LEU A 741 -1.38 -3.12 22.28
CA LEU A 741 -0.78 -2.06 21.45
C LEU A 741 -0.77 -2.45 19.97
N VAL A 742 -0.34 -3.69 19.66
CA VAL A 742 -0.25 -4.15 18.28
C VAL A 742 -1.62 -4.52 17.71
N ILE A 743 -2.49 -5.20 18.46
CA ILE A 743 -3.87 -5.43 18.05
C ILE A 743 -4.54 -4.07 17.79
N GLY A 744 -4.35 -3.10 18.69
CA GLY A 744 -4.86 -1.75 18.51
C GLY A 744 -4.35 -1.08 17.23
N PHE A 745 -3.05 -1.23 16.92
CA PHE A 745 -2.47 -0.75 15.67
C PHE A 745 -3.05 -1.46 14.43
N VAL A 746 -3.16 -2.79 14.45
CA VAL A 746 -3.75 -3.58 13.36
C VAL A 746 -5.20 -3.17 13.13
N CYS A 747 -6.01 -3.13 14.19
CA CYS A 747 -7.39 -2.66 14.15
C CYS A 747 -7.50 -1.25 13.55
N MET A 748 -6.60 -0.34 13.91
CA MET A 748 -6.57 1.01 13.34
C MET A 748 -6.24 1.01 11.84
N VAL A 749 -5.32 0.16 11.39
CA VAL A 749 -5.00 -0.03 9.96
C VAL A 749 -6.26 -0.51 9.22
N PHE A 750 -6.91 -1.58 9.69
CA PHE A 750 -8.09 -2.14 9.01
C PHE A 750 -9.35 -1.26 9.12
N THR A 751 -9.47 -0.42 10.15
CA THR A 751 -10.62 0.49 10.34
C THR A 751 -10.41 1.87 9.71
N ALA A 752 -9.25 2.13 9.08
CA ALA A 752 -8.95 3.38 8.39
C ALA A 752 -9.77 3.59 7.09
N LEU A 753 -10.94 2.95 6.98
CA LEU A 753 -11.89 3.11 5.89
C LEU A 753 -12.22 4.59 5.66
N PRO A 754 -12.45 4.99 4.39
CA PRO A 754 -12.82 6.34 4.04
C PRO A 754 -14.27 6.52 4.44
N PHE A 755 -14.52 6.80 5.73
CA PHE A 755 -15.82 7.27 6.15
C PHE A 755 -16.01 8.61 5.44
N ARG A 756 -16.78 8.57 4.35
CA ARG A 756 -17.23 9.76 3.63
C ARG A 756 -18.15 10.44 4.61
N SER A 757 -17.59 11.28 5.48
CA SER A 757 -18.37 12.11 6.37
C SER A 757 -19.20 12.98 5.45
N ARG A 758 -20.46 12.58 5.26
CA ARG A 758 -21.51 13.50 4.85
C ARG A 758 -21.50 14.55 5.95
N GLU A 759 -20.68 15.59 5.78
CA GLU A 759 -20.98 16.81 6.50
C GLU A 759 -22.41 17.14 6.15
N PRO A 760 -23.30 17.32 7.14
CA PRO A 760 -24.70 17.64 6.89
C PRO A 760 -24.70 18.93 6.08
N GLY A 761 -24.85 18.79 4.76
CA GLY A 761 -24.85 19.90 3.84
C GLY A 761 -25.98 20.82 4.25
N VAL A 762 -25.65 22.06 4.55
CA VAL A 762 -26.57 23.17 4.35
C VAL A 762 -27.16 22.96 2.95
N ARG A 763 -28.47 22.69 2.88
CA ARG A 763 -29.22 22.52 1.63
C ARG A 763 -28.96 23.75 0.77
N ARG A 764 -27.94 23.72 -0.09
CA ARG A 764 -27.81 24.67 -1.18
C ARG A 764 -28.85 24.25 -2.20
N GLY A 765 -29.92 25.02 -2.32
CA GLY A 765 -30.78 25.00 -3.50
C GLY A 765 -29.94 25.46 -4.70
N ALA A 766 -29.17 24.56 -5.28
CA ALA A 766 -28.54 24.78 -6.56
C ALA A 766 -29.59 24.47 -7.62
N VAL A 767 -30.32 25.49 -8.05
CA VAL A 767 -31.01 25.47 -9.34
C VAL A 767 -29.92 25.41 -10.39
N VAL A 768 -29.67 24.20 -10.91
CA VAL A 768 -28.82 24.02 -12.09
C VAL A 768 -29.65 24.45 -13.28
N GLN A 769 -29.52 25.71 -13.71
CA GLN A 769 -29.89 26.08 -15.06
C GLN A 769 -28.86 25.47 -16.01
N VAL A 770 -29.23 24.36 -16.64
CA VAL A 770 -28.51 23.80 -17.79
C VAL A 770 -28.83 24.71 -18.99
N PRO A 771 -27.84 25.30 -19.67
CA PRO A 771 -28.11 25.98 -20.93
C PRO A 771 -28.56 24.93 -21.96
N ALA A 772 -29.72 25.17 -22.57
CA ALA A 772 -30.33 24.28 -23.55
C ALA A 772 -29.39 24.03 -24.75
N PRO A 773 -29.28 22.77 -25.24
CA PRO A 773 -28.71 22.51 -26.55
C PRO A 773 -29.72 22.92 -27.63
N VAL A 774 -29.23 23.62 -28.66
CA VAL A 774 -29.97 23.96 -29.87
C VAL A 774 -30.15 22.70 -30.73
N ARG A 775 -31.40 22.51 -31.17
CA ARG A 775 -31.96 21.62 -32.22
C ARG A 775 -32.23 20.14 -31.90
N GLY A 776 -33.48 19.76 -32.21
CA GLY A 776 -33.74 18.65 -33.12
C GLY A 776 -34.58 17.49 -32.56
N GLU A 777 -35.85 17.47 -32.97
CA GLU A 777 -36.71 16.29 -33.11
C GLU A 777 -37.40 15.67 -31.88
N ALA A 778 -38.68 15.39 -32.11
CA ALA A 778 -39.70 14.99 -31.17
C ALA A 778 -39.72 13.48 -30.98
N VAL A 779 -39.78 13.01 -29.72
CA VAL A 779 -40.25 11.66 -29.38
C VAL A 779 -41.09 11.72 -28.09
N ALA A 780 -42.22 11.03 -28.15
CA ALA A 780 -43.31 11.01 -27.19
C ALA A 780 -42.91 10.57 -25.76
N ARG A 781 -43.56 11.19 -24.76
CA ARG A 781 -43.46 10.83 -23.34
C ARG A 781 -44.58 9.85 -22.97
N ILE A 782 -44.21 8.75 -22.31
CA ILE A 782 -45.12 7.86 -21.56
C ILE A 782 -45.04 8.26 -20.07
N PRO A 783 -46.17 8.42 -19.35
CA PRO A 783 -46.15 8.67 -17.91
C PRO A 783 -46.17 7.36 -17.10
N VAL A 784 -45.36 7.30 -16.04
CA VAL A 784 -45.44 6.28 -14.99
C VAL A 784 -45.75 6.99 -13.65
N PRO A 785 -46.72 6.53 -12.85
CA PRO A 785 -47.11 7.20 -11.62
C PRO A 785 -46.19 6.83 -10.45
N VAL A 786 -45.77 7.84 -9.67
CA VAL A 786 -45.08 7.64 -8.39
C VAL A 786 -46.12 7.69 -7.26
N ARG A 787 -46.28 6.56 -6.56
CA ARG A 787 -47.06 6.42 -5.32
C ARG A 787 -46.39 7.18 -4.18
N GLY A 788 -47.18 8.03 -3.51
CA GLY A 788 -46.81 8.67 -2.25
C GLY A 788 -46.91 7.72 -1.06
N GLY A 789 -46.00 7.89 -0.10
CA GLY A 789 -46.00 7.20 1.19
C GLY A 789 -45.73 8.21 2.31
N VAL A 790 -46.72 8.37 3.17
CA VAL A 790 -46.78 9.24 4.35
C VAL A 790 -45.89 8.66 5.45
N ALA A 791 -45.07 9.49 6.11
CA ALA A 791 -44.42 9.15 7.37
C ALA A 791 -44.65 10.28 8.39
N GLY A 792 -45.32 9.90 9.47
CA GLY A 792 -45.85 10.76 10.52
C GLY A 792 -44.83 11.24 11.55
N ARG A 793 -45.31 12.24 12.29
CA ARG A 793 -44.69 12.95 13.41
C ARG A 793 -44.41 12.01 14.58
N LEU A 794 -43.29 12.24 15.27
CA LEU A 794 -43.15 12.12 16.73
C LEU A 794 -41.93 12.95 17.16
N SER A 795 -42.17 14.10 17.78
CA SER A 795 -41.16 14.82 18.57
C SER A 795 -41.87 15.60 19.66
N ALA A 796 -41.73 15.14 20.89
CA ALA A 796 -42.18 15.84 22.09
C ALA A 796 -41.03 15.91 23.11
N SER A 797 -40.78 17.14 23.53
CA SER A 797 -40.36 17.59 24.86
C SER A 797 -39.18 16.90 25.57
N VAL A 798 -38.04 17.59 25.62
CA VAL A 798 -37.12 17.52 26.77
C VAL A 798 -36.86 18.94 27.26
N GLY A 799 -37.20 19.18 28.52
CA GLY A 799 -37.17 20.48 29.19
C GLY A 799 -35.75 21.07 29.32
N ARG A 800 -35.68 22.40 29.29
CA ARG A 800 -34.47 23.17 29.63
C ARG A 800 -34.43 23.34 31.15
N VAL A 801 -33.40 22.80 31.78
CA VAL A 801 -32.95 23.24 33.10
C VAL A 801 -31.86 24.30 32.89
N GLY A 802 -32.07 25.48 33.45
CA GLY A 802 -31.12 26.59 33.40
C GLY A 802 -29.98 26.40 34.40
N PHE A 803 -28.74 26.62 33.94
CA PHE A 803 -27.58 26.79 34.82
C PHE A 803 -26.99 28.19 34.61
N GLY A 804 -26.70 28.86 35.73
CA GLY A 804 -26.14 30.22 35.81
C GLY A 804 -24.71 30.35 35.27
N PRO A 805 -24.17 31.59 35.24
CA PRO A 805 -22.98 31.92 34.46
C PRO A 805 -21.70 31.47 35.16
N VAL A 806 -21.12 30.37 34.70
CA VAL A 806 -19.73 29.97 35.03
C VAL A 806 -18.76 30.56 34.00
N ARG A 807 -17.64 31.10 34.50
CA ARG A 807 -16.57 31.77 33.75
C ARG A 807 -16.09 30.98 32.52
N ARG A 808 -15.80 31.71 31.43
CA ARG A 808 -15.40 31.19 30.10
C ARG A 808 -14.03 30.47 30.14
N GLY A 809 -14.02 29.20 30.55
CA GLY A 809 -12.95 28.24 30.24
C GLY A 809 -13.45 27.24 29.19
N ALA A 810 -12.78 27.20 28.03
CA ALA A 810 -12.95 26.22 26.93
C ALA A 810 -14.35 25.57 26.78
N ARG A 811 -15.24 26.17 25.96
CA ARG A 811 -16.49 25.49 25.55
C ARG A 811 -16.17 24.21 24.78
N VAL A 812 -16.35 23.07 25.43
CA VAL A 812 -16.42 21.77 24.74
C VAL A 812 -17.61 21.82 23.79
N SER A 813 -17.36 21.69 22.49
CA SER A 813 -18.40 21.69 21.47
C SER A 813 -19.40 20.56 21.73
N LYS A 814 -20.71 20.84 21.63
CA LYS A 814 -21.78 19.82 21.68
C LYS A 814 -21.53 18.64 20.73
N ASN A 815 -20.81 18.87 19.62
CA ASN A 815 -20.45 17.81 18.68
C ASN A 815 -19.38 16.87 19.22
N SER A 816 -18.47 17.34 20.08
CA SER A 816 -17.48 16.48 20.75
C SER A 816 -18.16 15.55 21.75
N VAL A 817 -19.10 16.08 22.55
CA VAL A 817 -19.87 15.27 23.52
C VAL A 817 -20.69 14.20 22.82
N ARG A 818 -21.43 14.55 21.74
CA ARG A 818 -22.19 13.57 20.95
C ARG A 818 -21.32 12.46 20.35
N ARG A 819 -20.11 12.78 19.89
CA ARG A 819 -19.16 11.78 19.37
C ARG A 819 -18.64 10.86 20.47
N VAL A 820 -18.35 11.40 21.66
CA VAL A 820 -17.93 10.59 22.83
C VAL A 820 -19.05 9.65 23.27
N VAL A 821 -20.30 10.13 23.38
CA VAL A 821 -21.45 9.29 23.74
C VAL A 821 -21.71 8.20 22.71
N ALA A 822 -21.61 8.52 21.42
CA ALA A 822 -21.74 7.52 20.35
C ALA A 822 -20.60 6.47 20.39
N ALA A 823 -19.37 6.89 20.71
CA ALA A 823 -18.23 5.98 20.86
C ALA A 823 -18.40 5.04 22.06
N LEU A 824 -18.90 5.57 23.19
CA LEU A 824 -19.23 4.79 24.38
C LEU A 824 -20.35 3.78 24.09
N GLY A 825 -21.41 4.19 23.39
CA GLY A 825 -22.49 3.28 22.98
C GLY A 825 -22.01 2.17 22.06
N LEU A 826 -21.15 2.48 21.07
CA LEU A 826 -20.53 1.49 20.20
C LEU A 826 -19.59 0.54 20.96
N GLY A 827 -18.80 1.06 21.91
CA GLY A 827 -17.91 0.26 22.75
C GLY A 827 -18.67 -0.71 23.66
N LEU A 828 -19.75 -0.23 24.30
CA LEU A 828 -20.62 -1.06 25.13
C LEU A 828 -21.38 -2.11 24.30
N ALA A 829 -21.85 -1.77 23.10
CA ALA A 829 -22.49 -2.72 22.20
C ALA A 829 -21.52 -3.80 21.71
N ALA A 830 -20.30 -3.42 21.31
CA ALA A 830 -19.26 -4.36 20.91
C ALA A 830 -18.86 -5.30 22.08
N THR A 831 -18.75 -4.75 23.29
CA THR A 831 -18.51 -5.52 24.52
C THR A 831 -19.66 -6.49 24.80
N GLY A 832 -20.92 -6.05 24.64
CA GLY A 832 -22.10 -6.89 24.77
C GLY A 832 -22.14 -8.03 23.76
N VAL A 833 -21.71 -7.79 22.51
CA VAL A 833 -21.58 -8.85 21.49
C VAL A 833 -20.49 -9.86 21.84
N VAL A 834 -19.34 -9.42 22.35
CA VAL A 834 -18.26 -10.32 22.82
C VAL A 834 -18.73 -11.16 24.02
N ILE A 835 -19.48 -10.57 24.94
CA ILE A 835 -20.04 -11.27 26.11
C ILE A 835 -21.17 -12.23 25.68
N ALA A 836 -22.00 -11.87 24.70
CA ALA A 836 -23.10 -12.71 24.20
C ALA A 836 -22.60 -13.88 23.32
N ALA A 837 -21.45 -13.73 22.64
CA ALA A 837 -20.81 -14.80 21.88
C ALA A 837 -20.20 -15.92 22.76
N ARG A 838 -20.38 -15.84 24.09
CA ARG A 838 -19.77 -16.73 25.08
C ARG A 838 -20.37 -18.16 25.10
N GLU A 839 -21.63 -18.34 24.72
CA GLU A 839 -22.26 -19.68 24.75
C GLU A 839 -21.67 -20.68 23.75
N PRO A 840 -21.35 -20.32 22.48
CA PRO A 840 -20.59 -21.23 21.61
C PRO A 840 -19.09 -21.32 21.97
N LEU A 841 -18.56 -20.44 22.84
CA LEU A 841 -17.12 -20.40 23.21
C LEU A 841 -16.76 -21.25 24.45
N ALA A 842 -17.73 -21.64 25.28
CA ALA A 842 -17.47 -22.43 26.48
C ALA A 842 -17.24 -23.93 26.18
N GLY A 843 -17.69 -24.45 25.03
CA GLY A 843 -17.54 -25.86 24.67
C GLY A 843 -16.15 -26.28 24.18
N GLY A 844 -15.27 -25.34 23.78
CA GLY A 844 -14.06 -25.65 23.01
C GLY A 844 -12.73 -25.74 23.78
N TYR A 845 -12.70 -25.52 25.10
CA TYR A 845 -11.45 -25.44 25.89
C TYR A 845 -11.40 -26.33 27.13
N ALA A 846 -12.31 -27.31 27.26
CA ALA A 846 -12.17 -28.31 28.31
C ALA A 846 -10.97 -29.23 28.00
N LEU A 847 -9.77 -28.84 28.44
CA LEU A 847 -8.69 -29.79 28.66
C LEU A 847 -9.24 -30.85 29.64
N PRO A 848 -9.15 -32.16 29.33
CA PRO A 848 -9.55 -33.18 30.27
C PRO A 848 -8.72 -32.98 31.55
N THR A 849 -9.41 -32.68 32.65
CA THR A 849 -8.82 -32.72 33.98
C THR A 849 -8.29 -34.13 34.19
N VAL A 850 -6.98 -34.25 34.36
CA VAL A 850 -6.34 -35.49 34.82
C VAL A 850 -6.83 -35.72 36.25
N VAL A 851 -7.91 -36.48 36.38
CA VAL A 851 -8.32 -37.12 37.63
C VAL A 851 -7.26 -38.18 37.91
N PRO A 852 -6.66 -38.25 39.12
CA PRO A 852 -5.77 -39.34 39.46
C PRO A 852 -6.57 -40.64 39.37
N THR A 853 -6.20 -41.49 38.42
CA THR A 853 -6.84 -42.78 38.20
C THR A 853 -6.63 -43.66 39.43
N PRO A 854 -7.70 -44.22 40.04
CA PRO A 854 -7.53 -45.38 40.91
C PRO A 854 -6.97 -46.55 40.09
N PRO A 855 -6.31 -47.53 40.72
CA PRO A 855 -5.68 -48.64 39.99
C PRO A 855 -6.72 -49.38 39.14
N ILE A 856 -6.56 -49.29 37.82
CA ILE A 856 -7.46 -49.88 36.82
C ILE A 856 -7.09 -51.35 36.67
N THR A 857 -8.03 -52.23 36.98
CA THR A 857 -8.10 -53.58 36.39
C THR A 857 -8.38 -53.44 34.88
N PRO A 858 -7.72 -54.21 34.00
CA PRO A 858 -7.85 -54.04 32.55
C PRO A 858 -9.30 -54.24 32.10
N GLU A 859 -9.96 -53.15 31.75
CA GLU A 859 -11.36 -53.13 31.31
C GLU A 859 -11.40 -52.90 29.78
N PRO A 860 -12.15 -53.70 29.00
CA PRO A 860 -12.19 -53.66 27.53
C PRO A 860 -12.66 -52.33 26.89
N ALA A 861 -13.07 -51.34 27.70
CA ALA A 861 -13.52 -50.02 27.22
C ALA A 861 -12.37 -49.06 26.85
N ALA A 862 -11.15 -49.29 27.35
CA ALA A 862 -9.97 -48.47 27.01
C ALA A 862 -9.51 -48.69 25.55
N ASP A 863 -9.63 -49.93 25.06
CA ASP A 863 -9.17 -50.32 23.73
C ASP A 863 -10.04 -49.74 22.61
N ALA A 864 -11.37 -49.66 22.82
CA ALA A 864 -12.31 -49.13 21.83
C ALA A 864 -12.10 -47.63 21.57
N LYS A 865 -11.81 -46.82 22.60
CA LYS A 865 -11.52 -45.39 22.44
C LYS A 865 -10.17 -45.16 21.77
N ALA A 866 -9.16 -45.95 22.12
CA ALA A 866 -7.84 -45.89 21.49
C ALA A 866 -7.91 -46.28 20.01
N GLU A 867 -8.71 -47.29 19.67
CA GLU A 867 -8.97 -47.66 18.27
C GLU A 867 -9.73 -46.58 17.50
N ALA A 868 -10.79 -46.00 18.08
CA ALA A 868 -11.52 -44.91 17.46
C ALA A 868 -10.60 -43.71 17.17
N ALA A 869 -9.73 -43.34 18.11
CA ALA A 869 -8.73 -42.30 17.91
C ALA A 869 -7.75 -42.64 16.79
N ARG A 870 -7.18 -43.86 16.75
CA ARG A 870 -6.30 -44.30 15.65
C ARG A 870 -7.02 -44.26 14.30
N TYR A 871 -8.27 -44.69 14.24
CA TYR A 871 -9.05 -44.63 13.01
C TYR A 871 -9.24 -43.18 12.53
N VAL A 872 -9.62 -42.27 13.43
CA VAL A 872 -9.85 -40.85 13.12
C VAL A 872 -8.56 -40.14 12.72
N TYR A 873 -7.45 -40.37 13.41
CA TYR A 873 -6.22 -39.59 13.18
C TYR A 873 -5.26 -40.20 12.15
N GLU A 874 -5.30 -41.52 11.95
CA GLU A 874 -4.37 -42.20 11.03
C GLU A 874 -5.07 -42.64 9.73
N ARG A 875 -6.26 -43.23 9.82
CA ARG A 875 -6.94 -43.82 8.64
C ARG A 875 -7.76 -42.81 7.85
N VAL A 876 -8.53 -41.97 8.52
CA VAL A 876 -9.39 -40.98 7.86
C VAL A 876 -8.57 -40.04 6.95
N PRO A 877 -7.44 -39.44 7.36
CA PRO A 877 -6.65 -38.59 6.47
C PRO A 877 -6.12 -39.35 5.25
N ALA A 878 -5.57 -40.56 5.46
CA ALA A 878 -5.06 -41.39 4.37
C ALA A 878 -6.15 -41.77 3.34
N TYR A 879 -7.39 -42.00 3.81
CA TYR A 879 -8.55 -42.23 2.95
C TYR A 879 -8.96 -41.00 2.15
N LEU A 880 -8.95 -39.81 2.79
CA LEU A 880 -9.28 -38.55 2.12
C LEU A 880 -8.24 -38.16 1.07
N ASP A 881 -6.95 -38.37 1.35
CA ASP A 881 -5.86 -38.08 0.42
C ASP A 881 -5.99 -38.93 -0.85
N ARG A 882 -6.14 -40.26 -0.71
CA ARG A 882 -6.34 -41.17 -1.85
C ARG A 882 -7.62 -40.87 -2.61
N LEU A 883 -8.70 -40.47 -1.92
CA LEU A 883 -9.94 -40.06 -2.57
C LEU A 883 -9.73 -38.80 -3.42
N GLN A 884 -8.92 -37.86 -2.95
CA GLN A 884 -8.59 -36.63 -3.69
C GLN A 884 -7.73 -36.93 -4.92
N GLU A 885 -6.76 -37.84 -4.82
CA GLU A 885 -5.96 -38.32 -5.96
C GLU A 885 -6.86 -38.94 -7.04
N MET A 886 -7.75 -39.86 -6.65
CA MET A 886 -8.71 -40.51 -7.56
C MET A 886 -9.64 -39.50 -8.25
N ARG A 887 -10.16 -38.51 -7.50
CA ARG A 887 -10.99 -37.43 -8.06
C ARG A 887 -10.22 -36.54 -9.02
N SER A 888 -8.96 -36.24 -8.71
CA SER A 888 -8.08 -35.44 -9.56
C SER A 888 -7.80 -36.16 -10.88
N ALA A 889 -7.49 -37.46 -10.83
CA ALA A 889 -7.32 -38.30 -12.01
C ALA A 889 -8.58 -38.31 -12.89
N ARG A 890 -9.76 -38.56 -12.29
CA ARG A 890 -11.06 -38.50 -12.98
C ARG A 890 -11.28 -37.16 -13.68
N ASN A 891 -11.10 -36.05 -12.96
CA ASN A 891 -11.36 -34.72 -13.49
C ASN A 891 -10.36 -34.35 -14.60
N ALA A 892 -9.09 -34.74 -14.47
CA ALA A 892 -8.08 -34.56 -15.51
C ALA A 892 -8.44 -35.31 -16.80
N ILE A 893 -8.95 -36.55 -16.70
CA ILE A 893 -9.40 -37.33 -17.86
C ILE A 893 -10.60 -36.67 -18.52
N LEU A 894 -11.59 -36.22 -17.75
CA LEU A 894 -12.79 -35.56 -18.29
C LEU A 894 -12.48 -34.21 -18.94
N ALA A 895 -11.39 -33.53 -18.54
CA ALA A 895 -10.96 -32.25 -19.11
C ALA A 895 -10.19 -32.39 -20.44
N THR A 896 -9.53 -33.53 -20.72
CA THR A 896 -8.94 -33.78 -22.06
C THR A 896 -10.03 -33.83 -23.12
N PRO A 897 -9.87 -33.47 -24.41
CA PRO A 897 -10.92 -33.61 -25.44
C PRO A 897 -11.42 -35.07 -25.62
N PRO A 898 -12.66 -35.31 -26.09
CA PRO A 898 -13.18 -36.66 -26.30
C PRO A 898 -12.28 -37.47 -27.23
N SER A 899 -11.84 -38.64 -26.76
CA SER A 899 -10.95 -39.56 -27.49
C SER A 899 -11.16 -40.98 -26.99
N ALA A 900 -10.82 -41.97 -27.83
CA ALA A 900 -10.87 -43.39 -27.45
C ALA A 900 -10.01 -43.68 -26.20
N ASP A 901 -8.92 -42.92 -26.02
CA ASP A 901 -8.02 -43.06 -24.87
C ASP A 901 -8.64 -42.64 -23.54
N ARG A 902 -9.67 -41.78 -23.54
CA ARG A 902 -10.32 -41.36 -22.28
C ARG A 902 -10.89 -42.56 -21.51
N ALA A 903 -11.51 -43.50 -22.21
CA ALA A 903 -12.07 -44.69 -21.58
C ALA A 903 -10.97 -45.58 -20.97
N VAL A 904 -9.90 -45.81 -21.73
CA VAL A 904 -8.72 -46.58 -21.30
C VAL A 904 -8.10 -45.95 -20.06
N ARG A 905 -7.90 -44.62 -20.08
CA ARG A 905 -7.38 -43.87 -18.93
C ARG A 905 -8.33 -43.89 -17.74
N MET A 906 -9.64 -43.78 -17.95
CA MET A 906 -10.63 -43.89 -16.87
C MET A 906 -10.53 -45.25 -16.18
N ARG A 907 -10.42 -46.34 -16.93
CA ARG A 907 -10.25 -47.70 -16.37
C ARG A 907 -8.91 -47.87 -15.65
N THR A 908 -7.82 -47.41 -16.26
CA THR A 908 -6.45 -47.69 -15.78
C THR A 908 -5.99 -46.74 -14.68
N GLU A 909 -6.48 -45.50 -14.63
CA GLU A 909 -6.06 -44.49 -13.64
C GLU A 909 -7.10 -44.33 -12.52
N ALA A 910 -8.39 -44.17 -12.84
CA ALA A 910 -9.41 -43.86 -11.83
C ALA A 910 -10.10 -45.10 -11.26
N VAL A 911 -10.59 -46.01 -12.11
CA VAL A 911 -11.27 -47.25 -11.66
C VAL A 911 -10.30 -48.15 -10.90
N SER A 912 -9.05 -48.28 -11.38
CA SER A 912 -8.01 -49.07 -10.71
C SER A 912 -7.71 -48.56 -9.29
N GLN A 913 -7.62 -47.23 -9.10
CA GLN A 913 -7.42 -46.60 -7.79
C GLN A 913 -8.62 -46.84 -6.87
N ALA A 914 -9.84 -46.65 -7.37
CA ALA A 914 -11.06 -46.91 -6.61
C ALA A 914 -11.13 -48.38 -6.14
N ARG A 915 -10.74 -49.32 -7.02
CA ARG A 915 -10.67 -50.76 -6.71
C ARG A 915 -9.63 -51.06 -5.64
N ALA A 916 -8.44 -50.49 -5.76
CA ALA A 916 -7.37 -50.66 -4.77
C ALA A 916 -7.76 -50.11 -3.40
N MET A 917 -8.39 -48.92 -3.36
CA MET A 917 -8.93 -48.34 -2.13
C MET A 917 -10.01 -49.21 -1.50
N LEU A 918 -10.94 -49.75 -2.31
CA LEU A 918 -11.99 -50.64 -1.83
C LEU A 918 -11.40 -51.93 -1.23
N ALA A 919 -10.41 -52.53 -1.89
CA ALA A 919 -9.73 -53.72 -1.39
C ALA A 919 -9.01 -53.46 -0.07
N ASP A 920 -8.27 -52.36 0.04
CA ASP A 920 -7.57 -51.94 1.27
C ASP A 920 -8.56 -51.66 2.42
N ALA A 921 -9.68 -50.99 2.13
CA ALA A 921 -10.74 -50.79 3.10
C ALA A 921 -11.36 -52.14 3.55
N GLN A 922 -11.67 -53.05 2.63
CA GLN A 922 -12.22 -54.36 2.99
C GLN A 922 -11.26 -55.25 3.80
N ALA A 923 -9.95 -55.04 3.66
CA ALA A 923 -8.93 -55.74 4.45
C ALA A 923 -8.87 -55.23 5.90
N TYR A 924 -9.24 -53.98 6.15
CA TYR A 924 -9.27 -53.39 7.49
C TYR A 924 -10.49 -53.87 8.27
N ARG A 925 -10.26 -54.50 9.42
CA ARG A 925 -11.31 -55.05 10.30
C ARG A 925 -11.26 -54.40 11.68
N PRO A 926 -11.95 -53.25 11.88
CA PRO A 926 -11.98 -52.60 13.17
C PRO A 926 -12.73 -53.45 14.22
N GLU A 927 -12.17 -53.51 15.42
CA GLU A 927 -12.68 -54.28 16.55
C GLU A 927 -13.84 -53.55 17.23
N GLY A 928 -13.73 -52.24 17.43
CA GLY A 928 -14.74 -51.39 18.04
C GLY A 928 -16.01 -51.24 17.20
N ALA A 929 -17.18 -51.37 17.83
CA ALA A 929 -18.47 -51.33 17.16
C ALA A 929 -18.74 -50.01 16.43
N GLU A 930 -18.37 -48.87 17.04
CA GLU A 930 -18.53 -47.54 16.43
C GLU A 930 -17.61 -47.34 15.23
N THR A 931 -16.34 -47.70 15.38
CA THR A 931 -15.34 -47.66 14.30
C THR A 931 -15.75 -48.57 13.15
N ARG A 932 -16.28 -49.75 13.45
CA ARG A 932 -16.81 -50.69 12.46
C ARG A 932 -18.02 -50.13 11.72
N ALA A 933 -18.96 -49.51 12.42
CA ALA A 933 -20.12 -48.88 11.80
C ALA A 933 -19.71 -47.71 10.89
N ALA A 934 -18.75 -46.88 11.31
CA ALA A 934 -18.20 -45.84 10.45
C ALA A 934 -17.49 -46.45 9.23
N HIS A 935 -16.64 -47.45 9.44
CA HIS A 935 -15.87 -48.09 8.39
C HIS A 935 -16.74 -48.80 7.34
N GLN A 936 -17.88 -49.37 7.74
CA GLN A 936 -18.84 -49.95 6.81
C GLN A 936 -19.46 -48.91 5.85
N GLU A 937 -19.76 -47.71 6.34
CA GLU A 937 -20.21 -46.60 5.47
C GLU A 937 -19.12 -46.17 4.49
N TRP A 938 -17.85 -46.20 4.91
CA TRP A 938 -16.71 -45.93 4.01
C TRP A 938 -16.58 -46.99 2.91
N ILE A 939 -16.69 -48.28 3.26
CA ILE A 939 -16.68 -49.37 2.27
C ILE A 939 -17.85 -49.23 1.28
N ALA A 940 -19.04 -48.89 1.78
CA ALA A 940 -20.21 -48.69 0.94
C ALA A 940 -20.04 -47.49 -0.02
N PHE A 941 -19.48 -46.37 0.48
CA PHE A 941 -19.07 -45.24 -0.34
C PHE A 941 -18.11 -45.65 -1.47
N LEU A 942 -17.02 -46.36 -1.15
CA LEU A 942 -16.02 -46.76 -2.14
C LEU A 942 -16.58 -47.74 -3.17
N ARG A 943 -17.49 -48.63 -2.76
CA ARG A 943 -18.18 -49.54 -3.68
C ARG A 943 -19.04 -48.77 -4.67
N ALA A 944 -19.84 -47.82 -4.20
CA ALA A 944 -20.67 -46.98 -5.06
C ALA A 944 -19.82 -46.09 -5.99
N GLN A 945 -18.70 -45.52 -5.49
CA GLN A 945 -17.75 -44.77 -6.32
C GLN A 945 -17.10 -45.62 -7.41
N HIS A 946 -16.62 -46.82 -7.07
CA HIS A 946 -16.05 -47.75 -8.05
C HIS A 946 -17.08 -48.10 -9.15
N GLN A 947 -18.32 -48.40 -8.77
CA GLN A 947 -19.42 -48.65 -9.73
C GLN A 947 -19.70 -47.43 -10.61
N ALA A 948 -19.76 -46.22 -10.04
CA ALA A 948 -19.96 -44.99 -10.79
C ALA A 948 -18.85 -44.78 -11.84
N LEU A 949 -17.58 -44.98 -11.45
CA LEU A 949 -16.44 -44.82 -12.34
C LEU A 949 -16.41 -45.87 -13.46
N ASP A 950 -16.79 -47.12 -13.16
CA ASP A 950 -16.83 -48.20 -14.16
C ASP A 950 -17.96 -48.00 -15.18
N LEU A 951 -19.14 -47.55 -14.73
CA LEU A 951 -20.25 -47.13 -15.59
C LEU A 951 -19.87 -45.93 -16.47
N LEU A 952 -19.16 -44.96 -15.90
CA LEU A 952 -18.66 -43.81 -16.64
C LEU A 952 -17.61 -44.22 -17.68
N ALA A 953 -16.69 -45.13 -17.33
CA ALA A 953 -15.71 -45.67 -18.26
C ALA A 953 -16.41 -46.37 -19.44
N THR A 954 -17.43 -47.18 -19.17
CA THR A 954 -18.23 -47.89 -20.19
C THR A 954 -18.98 -46.92 -21.10
N ALA A 955 -19.53 -45.84 -20.55
CA ALA A 955 -20.14 -44.78 -21.35
C ALA A 955 -19.13 -44.04 -22.23
N LEU A 956 -17.91 -43.81 -21.73
CA LEU A 956 -16.84 -43.21 -22.53
C LEU A 956 -16.41 -44.11 -23.70
N GLU A 957 -16.48 -45.44 -23.57
CA GLU A 957 -16.19 -46.39 -24.66
C GLU A 957 -17.19 -46.26 -25.82
N THR A 958 -18.45 -45.93 -25.52
CA THR A 958 -19.50 -45.70 -26.54
C THR A 958 -19.53 -44.26 -27.06
N GLY A 959 -18.56 -43.43 -26.65
CA GLY A 959 -18.46 -42.02 -27.04
C GLY A 959 -19.37 -41.08 -26.25
N ALA A 960 -20.13 -41.59 -25.26
CA ALA A 960 -20.93 -40.75 -24.39
C ALA A 960 -20.06 -40.03 -23.36
N THR A 961 -20.31 -38.73 -23.15
CA THR A 961 -19.56 -37.94 -22.16
C THR A 961 -20.09 -38.06 -20.74
N THR A 962 -21.28 -38.65 -20.57
CA THR A 962 -21.99 -38.77 -19.30
C THR A 962 -22.77 -40.08 -19.25
N SER A 963 -22.97 -40.63 -18.05
CA SER A 963 -23.86 -41.78 -17.81
C SER A 963 -24.86 -41.45 -16.69
N PRO A 964 -26.18 -41.49 -16.95
CA PRO A 964 -27.19 -41.30 -15.91
C PRO A 964 -27.07 -42.32 -14.77
N GLU A 965 -26.70 -43.55 -15.10
CA GLU A 965 -26.47 -44.61 -14.11
C GLU A 965 -25.23 -44.33 -13.25
N ALA A 966 -24.15 -43.84 -13.87
CA ALA A 966 -22.97 -43.39 -13.13
C ALA A 966 -23.31 -42.23 -12.19
N ALA A 967 -24.13 -41.27 -12.64
CA ALA A 967 -24.58 -40.15 -11.81
C ALA A 967 -25.44 -40.61 -10.63
N ALA A 968 -26.33 -41.59 -10.84
CA ALA A 968 -27.10 -42.19 -9.76
C ALA A 968 -26.20 -42.87 -8.71
N LYS A 969 -25.15 -43.58 -9.16
CA LYS A 969 -24.16 -44.19 -8.26
C LYS A 969 -23.27 -43.17 -7.55
N GLU A 970 -22.96 -42.04 -8.18
CA GLU A 970 -22.25 -40.95 -7.52
C GLU A 970 -23.10 -40.30 -6.42
N ALA A 971 -24.41 -40.16 -6.64
CA ALA A 971 -25.36 -39.68 -5.63
C ALA A 971 -25.49 -40.66 -4.45
N GLU A 972 -25.59 -41.97 -4.73
CA GLU A 972 -25.57 -43.03 -3.70
C GLU A 972 -24.30 -42.96 -2.86
N ALA A 973 -23.14 -42.84 -3.51
CA ALA A 973 -21.86 -42.68 -2.84
C ALA A 973 -21.84 -41.44 -1.93
N LEU A 974 -22.29 -40.28 -2.41
CA LEU A 974 -22.32 -39.06 -1.60
C LEU A 974 -23.13 -39.26 -0.30
N GLY A 975 -24.25 -39.99 -0.36
CA GLY A 975 -25.04 -40.33 0.83
C GLY A 975 -24.25 -41.16 1.86
N HIS A 976 -23.49 -42.17 1.41
CA HIS A 976 -22.61 -42.95 2.28
C HIS A 976 -21.46 -42.12 2.87
N PHE A 977 -20.86 -41.23 2.06
CA PHE A 977 -19.79 -40.34 2.52
C PHE A 977 -20.27 -39.40 3.63
N GLN A 978 -21.48 -38.87 3.51
CA GLN A 978 -22.09 -38.02 4.54
C GLN A 978 -22.34 -38.79 5.86
N ARG A 979 -22.88 -40.01 5.77
CA ARG A 979 -23.07 -40.87 6.95
C ARG A 979 -21.75 -41.26 7.61
N TRP A 980 -20.73 -41.59 6.82
CA TRP A 980 -19.38 -41.84 7.31
C TRP A 980 -18.80 -40.62 8.03
N GLY A 981 -18.84 -39.43 7.42
CA GLY A 981 -18.32 -38.19 8.01
C GLY A 981 -19.02 -37.81 9.31
N SER A 982 -20.34 -38.00 9.40
CA SER A 982 -21.09 -37.81 10.64
C SER A 982 -20.61 -38.75 11.74
N LYS A 983 -20.45 -40.05 11.46
CA LYS A 983 -19.94 -41.03 12.44
C LYS A 983 -18.51 -40.73 12.87
N VAL A 984 -17.64 -40.34 11.95
CA VAL A 984 -16.25 -39.92 12.23
C VAL A 984 -16.23 -38.71 13.15
N THR A 985 -17.10 -37.73 12.91
CA THR A 985 -17.21 -36.52 13.76
C THR A 985 -17.66 -36.88 15.18
N THR A 986 -18.62 -37.81 15.32
CA THR A 986 -19.03 -38.32 16.63
C THR A 986 -17.87 -39.02 17.36
N MET A 987 -17.10 -39.87 16.66
CA MET A 987 -15.93 -40.56 17.24
C MET A 987 -14.79 -39.59 17.61
N ALA A 988 -14.63 -38.49 16.86
CA ALA A 988 -13.66 -37.44 17.15
C ALA A 988 -14.03 -36.62 18.40
N GLY A 989 -15.18 -36.90 19.04
CA GLY A 989 -15.62 -36.27 20.26
C GLY A 989 -16.55 -35.09 20.07
N GLY A 990 -17.24 -34.97 18.92
CA GLY A 990 -18.30 -33.98 18.71
C GLY A 990 -17.94 -32.57 19.17
N GLY A 991 -16.77 -32.08 18.74
CA GLY A 991 -16.25 -30.75 19.02
C GLY A 991 -16.22 -29.88 17.78
#